data_AF-A0A7Z8PBS7-F1
#
_entry.id   AF-A0A7Z8PBS7-F1
#
_cell.length_a   1.000
_cell.length_b   1.000
_cell.length_c   1.000
_cell.angle_alpha   90.00
_cell.angle_beta   90.00
_cell.angle_gamma   90.00
#
_symmetry.space_group_name_H-M   'P 1'
#
loop_
_entity.id
_entity.type
_entity.pdbx_description
1 polymer ?
#
loop_
_entity_poly.entity_id
_entity_poly.type
_entity_poly.pdbx_seq_one_letter_code
_entity_poly.pdbx_strand_id
1 'polypeptide(L)'
;MNLLSLPDVVRFMRIPIVNSSVALTALLALGSPLLCGETTEPPGTLPITALEIRPDGAWALRQGMVDGSGQVLGLPADFNLQRSRFAVAGDGPPLMPRLERQFRDLLGDDRGNNQDIEGPELAPRELSNGAEDDEAFDRRIHRLNVLEQELKNLDEDEDHLRRQLNRINALGREQSESSSKDGERAPNAEQLGAAMAFIEAEQARLLSTLSTIADRREAIHLEQYTLDSELLRPLPPVALVVTAAAGRRLSLIHPVDGLRWAPSYRIRIDHDQALLVRDALIDANLSTDLSIGRLTLHGSSTLNQLGPPSIDITHLTVTDARPPQEPGETARSRELRTEMAQTASESSVWTTGQQLLRLQRADGSWGDEPHRVSSTALAVLAFLGSGYDHRTPNRYRRVVQRGMSFLAQHAASNDQLSTQALVTRTLAEAQAMTNDPELTPKVQQAMAQLAALADSPAKLEAALSRRGPLEGPVAVALTAMTLNSVRASNVETNTETLSKALKALRPQLNDHRDRHLGALVQAVISIHQGAQPFATNEKEGHRRLTEWLAHSAEWIEAGQMERVLFATLVFFQAGGENWTQWNAVHSPRMIQVLHLIHTRDNISTVIPHPLGDVAALALVEMSMQFYYRYTPPQGGQPLRATQVRPPPAPRPSLPNLSQALGPWPLVLDLGAVTLEAGSGLRRLRVDEHPLPGSITRVTVPAVNPGVWRVLHTRNPLPTVLAAGQAEVVVDALPIGSTQLPLVPPGQPLRLDLGRDERFHVQRSVSREEREIGGRRVHTVTITFTVHGPDGVAVEVQEALPRPASPEIRLRSIEPAWNDDRLDRALHEDPRWLLNINPSDGVATATIQYELRHPAHLRLHENGATP
;
A
#
# COMPACT_ATOMS: atom_id res chain seq x y z
N MET A 1 48.40 -26.47 -8.44
CA MET A 1 48.68 -27.86 -8.85
C MET A 1 48.37 -28.78 -7.67
N ASN A 2 47.96 -30.02 -7.93
CA ASN A 2 47.52 -30.99 -6.92
C ASN A 2 48.63 -32.00 -6.58
N LEU A 3 48.26 -32.98 -5.73
CA LEU A 3 48.93 -34.26 -5.45
C LEU A 3 50.06 -34.21 -4.41
N LEU A 4 50.32 -35.25 -3.62
CA LEU A 4 49.48 -36.28 -2.93
C LEU A 4 50.45 -37.24 -2.23
N SER A 5 50.13 -37.77 -1.04
CA SER A 5 50.53 -39.14 -0.64
C SER A 5 49.80 -39.64 0.60
N LEU A 6 49.67 -40.96 0.69
CA LEU A 6 49.03 -41.79 1.72
C LEU A 6 50.04 -42.90 2.12
N PRO A 7 49.81 -43.68 3.20
CA PRO A 7 49.31 -45.06 2.96
C PRO A 7 48.40 -45.67 4.06
N ASP A 8 47.72 -46.76 3.68
CA ASP A 8 46.71 -47.53 4.43
C ASP A 8 47.29 -48.64 5.36
N VAL A 9 46.40 -49.41 6.04
CA VAL A 9 46.28 -50.90 5.90
C VAL A 9 45.17 -51.53 6.80
N VAL A 10 44.14 -52.15 6.17
CA VAL A 10 43.45 -53.46 6.47
C VAL A 10 42.84 -53.79 7.87
N ARG A 11 41.74 -54.57 8.10
CA ARG A 11 40.46 -54.92 7.39
C ARG A 11 39.60 -55.91 8.25
N PHE A 12 38.26 -55.81 8.19
CA PHE A 12 37.21 -56.86 8.43
C PHE A 12 36.81 -57.47 9.83
N MET A 13 35.54 -57.18 10.21
CA MET A 13 34.41 -58.11 10.53
C MET A 13 34.07 -58.63 11.97
N ARG A 14 32.75 -58.54 12.28
CA ARG A 14 31.86 -59.30 13.21
C ARG A 14 31.35 -58.61 14.50
N ILE A 15 30.12 -59.00 14.85
CA ILE A 15 29.13 -58.54 15.85
C ILE A 15 28.87 -59.77 16.77
N PRO A 16 28.69 -59.68 18.14
CA PRO A 16 27.50 -59.06 18.74
C PRO A 16 27.57 -58.42 20.16
N ILE A 17 26.64 -57.45 20.33
CA ILE A 17 25.77 -57.12 21.49
C ILE A 17 25.98 -57.88 22.82
N VAL A 18 26.18 -57.13 23.92
CA VAL A 18 25.63 -57.40 25.29
C VAL A 18 25.29 -56.07 26.00
N ASN A 19 24.29 -56.10 26.90
CA ASN A 19 23.78 -54.98 27.70
C ASN A 19 24.78 -54.41 28.74
N SER A 20 24.60 -53.15 29.21
CA SER A 20 24.18 -52.82 30.60
C SER A 20 24.40 -51.35 31.04
N SER A 21 23.29 -50.70 31.44
CA SER A 21 23.07 -49.84 32.64
C SER A 21 24.15 -48.92 33.29
N VAL A 22 23.76 -47.62 33.36
CA VAL A 22 23.78 -46.74 34.58
C VAL A 22 25.13 -46.08 35.05
N ALA A 23 25.00 -44.97 35.80
CA ALA A 23 26.00 -44.18 36.57
C ALA A 23 26.71 -43.02 35.79
N LEU A 24 26.96 -41.81 36.35
CA LEU A 24 26.49 -41.12 37.58
C LEU A 24 26.88 -39.59 37.56
N THR A 25 26.21 -38.73 38.35
CA THR A 25 26.63 -37.37 38.83
C THR A 25 26.82 -36.25 37.77
N ALA A 26 26.33 -35.01 37.84
CA ALA A 26 25.72 -34.10 38.83
C ALA A 26 26.64 -33.06 39.56
N LEU A 27 26.30 -31.78 39.40
CA LEU A 27 26.67 -30.53 40.12
C LEU A 27 25.57 -29.51 39.75
N LEU A 28 24.75 -28.92 40.64
CA LEU A 28 25.04 -27.89 41.67
C LEU A 28 25.62 -26.60 41.08
N ALA A 29 25.18 -25.37 41.43
CA ALA A 29 24.08 -24.86 42.28
C ALA A 29 23.91 -23.33 41.98
N LEU A 30 22.91 -22.53 42.38
CA LEU A 30 21.67 -22.68 43.20
C LEU A 30 20.65 -21.57 42.76
N GLY A 31 19.51 -21.36 43.44
CA GLY A 31 18.52 -20.33 43.01
C GLY A 31 17.45 -19.79 44.00
N SER A 32 17.20 -20.44 45.15
CA SER A 32 16.23 -20.04 46.20
C SER A 32 14.71 -20.11 45.86
N PRO A 33 13.81 -20.16 46.88
CA PRO A 33 12.51 -20.85 46.74
C PRO A 33 11.25 -19.99 47.01
N LEU A 34 10.08 -20.55 46.71
CA LEU A 34 8.81 -20.27 47.43
C LEU A 34 7.80 -21.43 47.28
N LEU A 35 7.30 -21.91 48.42
CA LEU A 35 6.04 -22.66 48.67
C LEU A 35 5.38 -23.51 47.54
N CYS A 36 5.42 -24.83 47.69
CA CYS A 36 4.26 -25.72 47.50
C CYS A 36 4.40 -26.98 48.40
N GLY A 37 3.29 -27.68 48.67
CA GLY A 37 3.23 -28.80 49.61
C GLY A 37 3.61 -30.16 49.01
N GLU A 38 3.78 -31.17 49.88
CA GLU A 38 4.13 -32.54 49.49
C GLU A 38 2.95 -33.24 48.79
N THR A 39 3.09 -33.57 47.50
CA THR A 39 2.28 -34.60 46.83
C THR A 39 3.14 -35.84 46.57
N THR A 40 2.63 -37.01 46.95
CA THR A 40 3.34 -38.29 46.79
C THR A 40 3.09 -38.90 45.42
N GLU A 41 3.58 -38.24 44.36
CA GLU A 41 3.45 -38.70 42.99
C GLU A 41 4.69 -39.47 42.50
N PRO A 42 4.52 -40.56 41.70
CA PRO A 42 5.64 -41.33 41.19
C PRO A 42 6.40 -40.55 40.09
N PRO A 43 7.74 -40.52 40.10
CA PRO A 43 8.51 -39.78 39.11
C PRO A 43 8.32 -40.38 37.70
N GLY A 44 7.89 -39.55 36.74
CA GLY A 44 7.68 -39.96 35.35
C GLY A 44 6.20 -40.14 34.94
N THR A 45 5.25 -39.65 35.74
CA THR A 45 3.83 -39.50 35.32
C THR A 45 3.48 -38.05 34.99
N LEU A 46 2.65 -37.85 33.97
CA LEU A 46 2.08 -36.56 33.57
C LEU A 46 0.57 -36.50 33.92
N PRO A 47 0.07 -35.43 34.57
CA PRO A 47 -1.35 -35.26 34.82
C PRO A 47 -2.10 -34.96 33.52
N ILE A 48 -3.20 -35.68 33.30
CA ILE A 48 -4.14 -35.46 32.20
C ILE A 48 -5.53 -35.14 32.72
N THR A 49 -6.25 -34.28 32.00
CA THR A 49 -7.69 -34.11 32.17
C THR A 49 -8.38 -34.61 30.92
N ALA A 50 -9.35 -35.51 31.10
CA ALA A 50 -10.12 -36.12 30.03
C ALA A 50 -11.60 -35.74 30.16
N LEU A 51 -12.22 -35.37 29.04
CA LEU A 51 -13.65 -35.11 28.96
C LEU A 51 -14.38 -36.38 28.55
N GLU A 52 -15.23 -36.89 29.44
CA GLU A 52 -16.17 -37.97 29.21
C GLU A 52 -17.51 -37.38 28.76
N ILE A 53 -18.07 -37.86 27.64
CA ILE A 53 -19.46 -37.57 27.24
C ILE A 53 -20.20 -38.90 27.25
N ARG A 54 -21.21 -39.00 28.12
CA ARG A 54 -22.00 -40.21 28.38
C ARG A 54 -23.13 -40.35 27.35
N PRO A 55 -23.71 -41.56 27.16
CA PRO A 55 -24.76 -41.78 26.15
C PRO A 55 -26.07 -41.01 26.37
N ASP A 56 -26.28 -40.46 27.56
CA ASP A 56 -27.39 -39.58 27.96
C ASP A 56 -27.13 -38.09 27.65
N GLY A 57 -25.98 -37.76 27.06
CA GLY A 57 -25.55 -36.38 26.78
C GLY A 57 -24.92 -35.66 27.98
N ALA A 58 -24.92 -36.26 29.18
CA ALA A 58 -24.23 -35.70 30.33
C ALA A 58 -22.71 -35.81 30.14
N TRP A 59 -21.96 -34.81 30.58
CA TRP A 59 -20.50 -34.80 30.50
C TRP A 59 -19.85 -34.72 31.88
N ALA A 60 -18.63 -35.26 31.99
CA ALA A 60 -17.84 -35.23 33.21
C ALA A 60 -16.35 -35.01 32.87
N LEU A 61 -15.69 -34.13 33.62
CA LEU A 61 -14.24 -34.04 33.61
C LEU A 61 -13.66 -35.08 34.57
N ARG A 62 -12.71 -35.88 34.09
CA ARG A 62 -11.96 -36.85 34.89
C ARG A 62 -10.48 -36.49 34.88
N GLN A 63 -9.84 -36.62 36.03
CA GLN A 63 -8.39 -36.49 36.17
C GLN A 63 -7.77 -37.88 36.23
N GLY A 64 -6.61 -38.03 35.57
CA GLY A 64 -5.80 -39.24 35.61
C GLY A 64 -4.34 -38.88 35.36
N MET A 65 -3.47 -39.88 35.41
CA MET A 65 -2.04 -39.74 35.13
C MET A 65 -1.68 -40.59 33.91
N VAL A 66 -0.79 -40.11 33.04
CA VAL A 66 -0.15 -40.92 31.99
C VAL A 66 1.28 -41.21 32.42
N ASP A 67 1.65 -42.49 32.51
CA ASP A 67 3.04 -42.87 32.79
C ASP A 67 3.94 -42.82 31.54
N GLY A 68 5.25 -42.97 31.74
CA GLY A 68 6.24 -43.01 30.66
C GLY A 68 6.11 -44.18 29.67
N SER A 69 5.16 -45.11 29.84
CA SER A 69 4.79 -46.13 28.86
C SER A 69 3.56 -45.74 28.01
N GLY A 70 2.88 -44.65 28.36
CA GLY A 70 1.62 -44.22 27.76
C GLY A 70 0.38 -44.84 28.42
N GLN A 71 0.52 -45.57 29.53
CA GLN A 71 -0.62 -46.14 30.24
C GLN A 71 -1.33 -45.05 31.07
N VAL A 72 -2.65 -44.98 30.92
CA VAL A 72 -3.51 -44.11 31.73
C VAL A 72 -3.82 -44.79 33.06
N LEU A 73 -3.51 -44.10 34.16
CA LEU A 73 -3.72 -44.50 35.55
C LEU A 73 -4.75 -43.55 36.19
N GLY A 74 -5.49 -44.05 37.19
CA GLY A 74 -6.44 -43.24 37.97
C GLY A 74 -7.83 -43.02 37.35
N LEU A 75 -8.03 -43.33 36.07
CA LEU A 75 -9.38 -43.40 35.48
C LEU A 75 -10.07 -44.73 35.83
N PRO A 76 -11.41 -44.75 35.99
CA PRO A 76 -12.14 -45.97 36.34
C PRO A 76 -12.19 -46.96 35.17
N ALA A 77 -12.39 -48.25 35.47
CA ALA A 77 -12.23 -49.34 34.49
C ALA A 77 -13.29 -49.38 33.38
N ASP A 78 -14.38 -48.62 33.50
CA ASP A 78 -15.42 -48.41 32.49
C ASP A 78 -15.15 -47.20 31.57
N PHE A 79 -14.09 -46.42 31.83
CA PHE A 79 -13.76 -45.22 31.07
C PHE A 79 -13.35 -45.53 29.61
N ASN A 80 -14.19 -45.12 28.65
CA ASN A 80 -13.98 -45.44 27.25
C ASN A 80 -13.00 -44.47 26.56
N LEU A 81 -11.71 -44.83 26.57
CA LEU A 81 -10.61 -44.10 25.92
C LEU A 81 -10.87 -43.75 24.43
N GLN A 82 -11.68 -44.53 23.70
CA GLN A 82 -11.98 -44.26 22.28
C GLN A 82 -13.06 -43.18 22.05
N ARG A 83 -13.77 -42.75 23.11
CA ARG A 83 -14.80 -41.69 23.03
C ARG A 83 -14.39 -40.38 23.71
N SER A 84 -13.27 -40.37 24.42
CA SER A 84 -12.82 -39.23 25.22
C SER A 84 -11.84 -38.34 24.46
N ARG A 85 -11.89 -37.03 24.76
CA ARG A 85 -10.85 -36.08 24.34
C ARG A 85 -9.95 -35.75 25.53
N PHE A 86 -8.65 -35.63 25.27
CA PHE A 86 -7.62 -35.43 26.28
C PHE A 86 -6.97 -34.06 26.11
N ALA A 87 -6.65 -33.41 27.23
CA ALA A 87 -5.74 -32.27 27.28
C ALA A 87 -4.59 -32.57 28.24
N VAL A 88 -3.37 -32.27 27.81
CA VAL A 88 -2.15 -32.31 28.63
C VAL A 88 -1.92 -30.91 29.18
N ALA A 89 -1.70 -30.79 30.49
CA ALA A 89 -1.32 -29.52 31.09
C ALA A 89 0.20 -29.29 30.86
N GLY A 90 0.55 -28.28 30.07
CA GLY A 90 1.90 -27.73 30.04
C GLY A 90 2.09 -26.69 31.15
N ASP A 91 3.34 -26.41 31.53
CA ASP A 91 3.69 -25.49 32.62
C ASP A 91 3.26 -24.04 32.32
N GLY A 92 2.07 -23.67 32.79
CA GLY A 92 1.49 -22.34 32.67
C GLY A 92 0.30 -22.13 33.61
N PRO A 93 -0.06 -20.87 33.91
CA PRO A 93 -1.18 -20.57 34.82
C PRO A 93 -2.52 -21.08 34.28
N PRO A 94 -3.46 -21.50 35.15
CA PRO A 94 -4.58 -22.35 34.76
C PRO A 94 -5.57 -21.67 33.78
N LEU A 95 -5.70 -22.26 32.59
CA LEU A 95 -6.63 -21.87 31.51
C LEU A 95 -8.12 -22.01 31.86
N MET A 96 -8.46 -22.63 32.99
CA MET A 96 -9.81 -23.07 33.37
C MET A 96 -10.90 -22.00 33.17
N PRO A 97 -10.76 -20.74 33.66
CA PRO A 97 -11.86 -19.76 33.59
C PRO A 97 -12.18 -19.25 32.17
N ARG A 98 -11.29 -19.49 31.18
CA ARG A 98 -11.53 -19.13 29.78
C ARG A 98 -12.23 -20.25 29.03
N LEU A 99 -11.72 -21.48 29.12
CA LEU A 99 -12.33 -22.65 28.47
C LEU A 99 -13.74 -22.91 29.00
N GLU A 100 -13.94 -22.84 30.31
CA GLU A 100 -15.25 -23.07 30.93
C GLU A 100 -16.30 -22.01 30.56
N ARG A 101 -15.86 -20.79 30.21
CA ARG A 101 -16.75 -19.74 29.68
C ARG A 101 -17.05 -19.97 28.20
N GLN A 102 -16.02 -20.16 27.37
CA GLN A 102 -16.20 -20.36 25.92
C GLN A 102 -17.07 -21.58 25.60
N PHE A 103 -16.98 -22.67 26.36
CA PHE A 103 -17.87 -23.83 26.20
C PHE A 103 -19.31 -23.59 26.67
N ARG A 104 -19.53 -22.68 27.64
CA ARG A 104 -20.87 -22.33 28.13
C ARG A 104 -21.59 -21.42 27.13
N ASP A 105 -20.86 -20.44 26.60
CA ASP A 105 -21.32 -19.53 25.55
C ASP A 105 -21.64 -20.28 24.24
N LEU A 106 -20.92 -21.38 23.95
CA LEU A 106 -21.16 -22.25 22.78
C LEU A 106 -22.34 -23.23 22.91
N LEU A 107 -22.86 -23.47 24.11
CA LEU A 107 -23.85 -24.53 24.37
C LEU A 107 -25.22 -24.03 24.85
N GLY A 108 -25.36 -22.75 25.23
CA GLY A 108 -26.65 -22.11 25.51
C GLY A 108 -27.35 -22.61 26.79
N ASP A 109 -27.01 -22.02 27.94
CA ASP A 109 -27.58 -22.42 29.24
C ASP A 109 -28.98 -21.80 29.49
N ASP A 110 -30.02 -22.35 28.85
CA ASP A 110 -31.41 -22.00 29.14
C ASP A 110 -31.96 -22.87 30.28
N ARG A 111 -31.86 -22.36 31.52
CA ARG A 111 -32.34 -23.01 32.75
C ARG A 111 -33.47 -22.22 33.41
N GLY A 112 -34.56 -22.02 32.66
CA GLY A 112 -35.78 -21.36 33.12
C GLY A 112 -36.98 -22.30 33.30
N ASN A 113 -37.38 -22.54 34.56
CA ASN A 113 -38.61 -23.22 35.02
C ASN A 113 -38.80 -24.72 34.70
N ASN A 114 -39.26 -25.43 35.73
CA ASN A 114 -39.60 -26.85 35.74
C ASN A 114 -41.13 -27.03 35.75
N GLN A 115 -41.72 -27.42 34.62
CA GLN A 115 -43.10 -27.92 34.53
C GLN A 115 -43.18 -29.06 33.50
N ASP A 116 -43.95 -30.10 33.83
CA ASP A 116 -44.12 -31.29 33.00
C ASP A 116 -44.97 -31.01 31.74
N ILE A 117 -44.42 -31.33 30.57
CA ILE A 117 -45.17 -31.46 29.32
C ILE A 117 -44.69 -32.73 28.63
N GLU A 118 -45.61 -33.65 28.33
CA GLU A 118 -45.32 -34.86 27.57
C GLU A 118 -44.94 -34.48 26.12
N GLY A 119 -43.76 -34.93 25.68
CA GLY A 119 -43.14 -34.42 24.45
C GLY A 119 -43.73 -35.00 23.15
N PRO A 120 -43.79 -34.21 22.06
CA PRO A 120 -44.03 -34.73 20.73
C PRO A 120 -42.76 -35.36 20.14
N GLU A 121 -42.97 -36.38 19.31
CA GLU A 121 -41.94 -37.17 18.63
C GLU A 121 -41.11 -36.32 17.65
N LEU A 122 -39.79 -36.22 17.86
CA LEU A 122 -38.89 -35.45 16.99
C LEU A 122 -38.59 -36.20 15.69
N ALA A 123 -39.41 -35.94 14.67
CA ALA A 123 -39.10 -36.30 13.29
C ALA A 123 -37.80 -35.61 12.79
N PRO A 124 -37.09 -36.19 11.80
CA PRO A 124 -35.84 -35.61 11.30
C PRO A 124 -36.05 -34.21 10.71
N ARG A 125 -35.28 -33.21 11.19
CA ARG A 125 -35.16 -31.92 10.51
C ARG A 125 -34.34 -32.11 9.23
N GLU A 126 -34.95 -31.81 8.09
CA GLU A 126 -34.24 -31.72 6.81
C GLU A 126 -33.25 -30.53 6.84
N LEU A 127 -32.09 -30.70 6.20
CA LEU A 127 -31.03 -29.70 6.17
C LEU A 127 -31.20 -28.79 4.95
N SER A 128 -31.76 -27.59 5.14
CA SER A 128 -32.11 -26.65 4.05
C SER A 128 -31.30 -25.34 4.05
N ASN A 129 -30.18 -25.28 4.77
CA ASN A 129 -29.43 -24.04 5.05
C ASN A 129 -28.41 -23.63 3.95
N GLY A 130 -28.63 -24.03 2.69
CA GLY A 130 -27.79 -23.57 1.57
C GLY A 130 -28.26 -22.25 0.97
N ALA A 131 -29.55 -22.16 0.64
CA ALA A 131 -30.10 -21.05 -0.14
C ALA A 131 -30.22 -19.72 0.64
N GLU A 132 -30.40 -19.77 1.97
CA GLU A 132 -30.60 -18.56 2.77
C GLU A 132 -29.36 -17.66 2.84
N ASP A 133 -28.15 -18.24 2.87
CA ASP A 133 -26.89 -17.48 2.92
C ASP A 133 -26.53 -16.89 1.54
N ASP A 134 -26.80 -17.59 0.44
CA ASP A 134 -26.65 -17.06 -0.93
C ASP A 134 -27.57 -15.85 -1.17
N GLU A 135 -28.88 -15.96 -0.83
CA GLU A 135 -29.78 -14.82 -0.89
C GLU A 135 -29.34 -13.68 0.06
N ALA A 136 -28.77 -14.00 1.24
CA ALA A 136 -28.27 -12.99 2.17
C ALA A 136 -27.01 -12.28 1.63
N PHE A 137 -26.18 -12.95 0.83
CA PHE A 137 -25.07 -12.33 0.11
C PHE A 137 -25.58 -11.39 -0.99
N ASP A 138 -26.48 -11.86 -1.85
CA ASP A 138 -27.05 -11.05 -2.94
C ASP A 138 -27.82 -9.82 -2.42
N ARG A 139 -28.55 -9.96 -1.30
CA ARG A 139 -29.20 -8.82 -0.61
C ARG A 139 -28.18 -7.76 -0.17
N ARG A 140 -27.01 -8.13 0.35
CA ARG A 140 -25.95 -7.19 0.75
C ARG A 140 -25.30 -6.50 -0.44
N ILE A 141 -24.95 -7.25 -1.48
CA ILE A 141 -24.37 -6.69 -2.73
C ILE A 141 -25.37 -5.74 -3.40
N HIS A 142 -26.64 -6.11 -3.48
CA HIS A 142 -27.69 -5.22 -3.97
C HIS A 142 -27.80 -3.94 -3.12
N ARG A 143 -27.74 -4.06 -1.79
CA ARG A 143 -27.80 -2.88 -0.90
C ARG A 143 -26.59 -1.94 -1.08
N LEU A 144 -25.37 -2.45 -1.25
CA LEU A 144 -24.20 -1.63 -1.57
C LEU A 144 -24.38 -0.85 -2.87
N ASN A 145 -24.83 -1.51 -3.95
CA ASN A 145 -25.09 -0.85 -5.24
C ASN A 145 -26.17 0.26 -5.12
N VAL A 146 -27.21 0.03 -4.30
CA VAL A 146 -28.23 1.05 -4.01
C VAL A 146 -27.63 2.24 -3.23
N LEU A 147 -26.76 1.98 -2.25
CA LEU A 147 -26.09 3.02 -1.47
C LEU A 147 -25.11 3.86 -2.31
N GLU A 148 -24.37 3.24 -3.24
CA GLU A 148 -23.52 3.97 -4.18
C GLU A 148 -24.33 4.88 -5.11
N GLN A 149 -25.46 4.39 -5.65
CA GLN A 149 -26.34 5.20 -6.49
C GLN A 149 -27.04 6.32 -5.68
N GLU A 150 -27.39 6.07 -4.42
CA GLU A 150 -27.92 7.11 -3.53
C GLU A 150 -26.85 8.19 -3.23
N LEU A 151 -25.60 7.79 -2.97
CA LEU A 151 -24.48 8.71 -2.76
C LEU A 151 -24.20 9.57 -4.00
N LYS A 152 -24.30 8.99 -5.21
CA LYS A 152 -24.19 9.72 -6.47
C LYS A 152 -25.32 10.75 -6.63
N ASN A 153 -26.57 10.38 -6.33
CA ASN A 153 -27.70 11.32 -6.40
C ASN A 153 -27.49 12.51 -5.45
N LEU A 154 -27.01 12.25 -4.22
CA LEU A 154 -26.69 13.29 -3.24
C LEU A 154 -25.54 14.21 -3.67
N ASP A 155 -24.52 13.67 -4.35
CA ASP A 155 -23.46 14.49 -4.97
C ASP A 155 -24.04 15.39 -6.09
N GLU A 156 -24.97 14.89 -6.94
CA GLU A 156 -25.62 15.69 -7.99
C GLU A 156 -26.59 16.77 -7.44
N ASP A 157 -27.33 16.47 -6.37
CA ASP A 157 -28.22 17.40 -5.66
C ASP A 157 -27.46 18.49 -4.91
N GLU A 158 -26.36 18.15 -4.21
CA GLU A 158 -25.50 19.13 -3.54
C GLU A 158 -24.99 20.17 -4.56
N ASP A 159 -24.56 19.68 -5.72
CA ASP A 159 -24.03 20.49 -6.81
C ASP A 159 -25.13 21.38 -7.43
N HIS A 160 -26.38 20.91 -7.49
CA HIS A 160 -27.54 21.72 -7.88
C HIS A 160 -27.83 22.84 -6.86
N LEU A 161 -27.88 22.53 -5.57
CA LEU A 161 -28.16 23.48 -4.50
C LEU A 161 -27.04 24.54 -4.37
N ARG A 162 -25.77 24.15 -4.54
CA ARG A 162 -24.64 25.09 -4.64
C ARG A 162 -24.78 26.05 -5.82
N ARG A 163 -25.24 25.56 -6.99
CA ARG A 163 -25.55 26.43 -8.14
C ARG A 163 -26.71 27.39 -7.87
N GLN A 164 -27.76 26.97 -7.13
CA GLN A 164 -28.85 27.86 -6.72
C GLN A 164 -28.35 28.95 -5.74
N LEU A 165 -27.62 28.55 -4.69
CA LEU A 165 -27.08 29.45 -3.68
C LEU A 165 -26.17 30.52 -4.31
N ASN A 166 -25.30 30.13 -5.24
CA ASN A 166 -24.45 31.07 -5.97
C ASN A 166 -25.22 32.09 -6.84
N ARG A 167 -26.40 31.72 -7.37
CA ARG A 167 -27.28 32.66 -8.10
C ARG A 167 -27.95 33.66 -7.16
N ILE A 168 -28.44 33.21 -6.02
CA ILE A 168 -29.03 34.10 -4.99
C ILE A 168 -27.97 35.06 -4.43
N ASN A 169 -26.74 34.57 -4.23
CA ASN A 169 -25.58 35.39 -3.84
C ASN A 169 -25.11 36.35 -4.96
N ALA A 170 -25.54 36.16 -6.21
CA ALA A 170 -25.35 37.15 -7.28
C ALA A 170 -26.46 38.21 -7.23
N LEU A 171 -27.73 37.78 -7.18
CA LEU A 171 -28.89 38.68 -7.08
C LEU A 171 -28.79 39.65 -5.88
N GLY A 172 -28.33 39.19 -4.71
CA GLY A 172 -28.12 40.06 -3.55
C GLY A 172 -27.03 41.13 -3.76
N ARG A 173 -26.00 40.84 -4.56
CA ARG A 173 -24.98 41.83 -4.95
C ARG A 173 -25.53 42.80 -6.00
N GLU A 174 -26.23 42.30 -7.01
CA GLU A 174 -26.86 43.12 -8.05
C GLU A 174 -27.88 44.12 -7.46
N GLN A 175 -28.72 43.68 -6.52
CA GLN A 175 -29.63 44.57 -5.79
C GLN A 175 -28.87 45.64 -5.00
N SER A 176 -27.88 45.24 -4.20
CA SER A 176 -27.04 46.16 -3.42
C SER A 176 -26.34 47.21 -4.31
N GLU A 177 -25.75 46.79 -5.43
CA GLU A 177 -25.12 47.70 -6.38
C GLU A 177 -26.10 48.62 -7.11
N SER A 178 -27.28 48.12 -7.51
CA SER A 178 -28.29 48.92 -8.21
C SER A 178 -28.78 50.12 -7.39
N SER A 179 -28.91 49.93 -6.06
CA SER A 179 -29.33 50.99 -5.12
C SER A 179 -28.36 52.19 -5.06
N SER A 180 -27.15 52.04 -5.59
CA SER A 180 -26.10 53.07 -5.55
C SER A 180 -25.98 53.94 -6.81
N LYS A 181 -26.70 53.61 -7.90
CA LYS A 181 -26.43 54.19 -9.24
C LYS A 181 -27.61 54.95 -9.89
N ASP A 182 -28.85 54.50 -9.75
CA ASP A 182 -30.01 55.09 -10.46
C ASP A 182 -30.87 56.02 -9.59
N GLY A 183 -30.61 57.33 -9.68
CA GLY A 183 -31.25 58.35 -8.85
C GLY A 183 -32.73 58.67 -9.12
N GLU A 184 -33.31 58.22 -10.24
CA GLU A 184 -34.69 58.56 -10.64
C GLU A 184 -35.67 57.36 -10.62
N ARG A 185 -35.19 56.12 -10.38
CA ARG A 185 -36.00 54.90 -10.37
C ARG A 185 -35.61 53.85 -9.31
N ALA A 186 -34.96 54.28 -8.23
CA ALA A 186 -34.69 53.39 -7.10
C ALA A 186 -36.00 52.74 -6.58
N PRO A 187 -35.99 51.42 -6.27
CA PRO A 187 -37.12 50.77 -5.60
C PRO A 187 -37.35 51.43 -4.23
N ASN A 188 -38.59 51.42 -3.74
CA ASN A 188 -38.84 51.98 -2.41
C ASN A 188 -38.17 51.09 -1.32
N ALA A 189 -37.88 51.67 -0.15
CA ALA A 189 -37.15 50.96 0.90
C ALA A 189 -37.87 49.67 1.38
N GLU A 190 -39.20 49.62 1.25
CA GLU A 190 -40.04 48.47 1.53
C GLU A 190 -39.82 47.32 0.52
N GLN A 191 -39.77 47.62 -0.78
CA GLN A 191 -39.45 46.66 -1.84
C GLN A 191 -38.02 46.11 -1.69
N LEU A 192 -37.04 46.96 -1.38
CA LEU A 192 -35.67 46.54 -1.15
C LEU A 192 -35.55 45.64 0.10
N GLY A 193 -36.22 46.01 1.20
CA GLY A 193 -36.28 45.19 2.41
C GLY A 193 -36.96 43.83 2.19
N ALA A 194 -38.06 43.80 1.43
CA ALA A 194 -38.74 42.55 1.06
C ALA A 194 -37.86 41.65 0.17
N ALA A 195 -37.11 42.23 -0.77
CA ALA A 195 -36.16 41.49 -1.62
C ALA A 195 -34.99 40.90 -0.79
N MET A 196 -34.44 41.67 0.14
CA MET A 196 -33.39 41.18 1.06
C MET A 196 -33.90 40.06 1.97
N ALA A 197 -35.07 40.24 2.60
CA ALA A 197 -35.66 39.21 3.46
C ALA A 197 -35.97 37.89 2.71
N PHE A 198 -36.39 37.98 1.44
CA PHE A 198 -36.54 36.80 0.58
C PHE A 198 -35.19 36.11 0.30
N ILE A 199 -34.15 36.88 0.00
CA ILE A 199 -32.79 36.36 -0.24
C ILE A 199 -32.23 35.65 1.00
N GLU A 200 -32.36 36.24 2.19
CA GLU A 200 -31.92 35.65 3.45
C GLU A 200 -32.69 34.37 3.80
N ALA A 201 -34.02 34.37 3.63
CA ALA A 201 -34.85 33.20 3.88
C ALA A 201 -34.50 32.02 2.93
N GLU A 202 -34.29 32.30 1.65
CA GLU A 202 -33.94 31.27 0.66
C GLU A 202 -32.48 30.78 0.83
N GLN A 203 -31.53 31.65 1.20
CA GLN A 203 -30.19 31.24 1.63
C GLN A 203 -30.25 30.27 2.81
N ALA A 204 -31.03 30.58 3.85
CA ALA A 204 -31.20 29.72 5.02
C ALA A 204 -31.83 28.36 4.64
N ARG A 205 -32.84 28.36 3.76
CA ARG A 205 -33.47 27.13 3.23
C ARG A 205 -32.46 26.25 2.49
N LEU A 206 -31.63 26.83 1.61
CA LEU A 206 -30.63 26.09 0.85
C LEU A 206 -29.51 25.55 1.74
N LEU A 207 -29.02 26.34 2.70
CA LEU A 207 -28.00 25.90 3.66
C LEU A 207 -28.51 24.77 4.57
N SER A 208 -29.76 24.84 5.02
CA SER A 208 -30.40 23.75 5.76
C SER A 208 -30.50 22.46 4.92
N THR A 209 -30.90 22.59 3.64
CA THR A 209 -30.99 21.44 2.72
C THR A 209 -29.61 20.80 2.47
N LEU A 210 -28.57 21.62 2.30
CA LEU A 210 -27.18 21.17 2.15
C LEU A 210 -26.66 20.44 3.40
N SER A 211 -27.08 20.84 4.60
CA SER A 211 -26.76 20.10 5.84
C SER A 211 -27.38 18.70 5.82
N THR A 212 -28.67 18.59 5.51
CA THR A 212 -29.38 17.30 5.47
C THR A 212 -28.77 16.32 4.45
N ILE A 213 -28.24 16.82 3.33
CA ILE A 213 -27.48 16.01 2.37
C ILE A 213 -26.16 15.50 2.96
N ALA A 214 -25.44 16.34 3.71
CA ALA A 214 -24.20 15.92 4.39
C ALA A 214 -24.49 14.83 5.45
N ASP A 215 -25.52 15.04 6.28
CA ASP A 215 -25.94 14.10 7.32
C ASP A 215 -26.34 12.74 6.72
N ARG A 216 -27.11 12.76 5.61
CA ARG A 216 -27.50 11.53 4.90
C ARG A 216 -26.29 10.81 4.28
N ARG A 217 -25.32 11.55 3.73
CA ARG A 217 -24.11 10.99 3.15
C ARG A 217 -23.22 10.31 4.20
N GLU A 218 -23.13 10.86 5.41
CA GLU A 218 -22.41 10.23 6.53
C GLU A 218 -23.09 8.92 6.97
N ALA A 219 -24.43 8.91 7.07
CA ALA A 219 -25.18 7.69 7.35
C ALA A 219 -24.98 6.60 6.28
N ILE A 220 -24.94 6.96 4.99
CA ILE A 220 -24.66 6.04 3.88
C ILE A 220 -23.26 5.41 4.03
N HIS A 221 -22.24 6.21 4.31
CA HIS A 221 -20.88 5.68 4.49
C HIS A 221 -20.75 4.74 5.69
N LEU A 222 -21.48 5.00 6.79
CA LEU A 222 -21.54 4.10 7.93
C LEU A 222 -22.22 2.77 7.57
N GLU A 223 -23.32 2.81 6.79
CA GLU A 223 -24.03 1.62 6.33
C GLU A 223 -23.18 0.79 5.33
N GLN A 224 -22.48 1.44 4.39
CA GLN A 224 -21.50 0.79 3.50
C GLN A 224 -20.42 0.06 4.30
N TYR A 225 -19.81 0.73 5.28
CA TYR A 225 -18.78 0.12 6.14
C TYR A 225 -19.31 -1.11 6.92
N THR A 226 -20.55 -1.07 7.40
CA THR A 226 -21.18 -2.22 8.06
C THR A 226 -21.34 -3.39 7.08
N LEU A 227 -21.88 -3.14 5.88
CA LEU A 227 -22.10 -4.17 4.86
C LEU A 227 -20.79 -4.79 4.35
N ASP A 228 -19.75 -3.98 4.11
CA ASP A 228 -18.41 -4.46 3.78
C ASP A 228 -17.84 -5.36 4.88
N SER A 229 -18.05 -5.00 6.15
CA SER A 229 -17.59 -5.81 7.29
C SER A 229 -18.32 -7.16 7.40
N GLU A 230 -19.60 -7.23 7.01
CA GLU A 230 -20.35 -8.50 6.94
C GLU A 230 -19.97 -9.36 5.72
N LEU A 231 -19.69 -8.73 4.57
CA LEU A 231 -19.25 -9.41 3.35
C LEU A 231 -17.83 -10.02 3.48
N LEU A 232 -17.04 -9.57 4.45
CA LEU A 232 -15.70 -10.10 4.75
C LEU A 232 -15.68 -11.45 5.49
N ARG A 233 -16.84 -12.13 5.64
CA ARG A 233 -16.95 -13.55 6.06
C ARG A 233 -15.93 -14.46 5.34
N PRO A 234 -15.51 -15.58 5.95
CA PRO A 234 -14.39 -16.38 5.44
C PRO A 234 -14.69 -17.02 4.08
N LEU A 235 -13.87 -16.64 3.09
CA LEU A 235 -13.70 -17.34 1.81
C LEU A 235 -13.13 -18.77 2.03
N PRO A 236 -13.30 -19.69 1.06
CA PRO A 236 -13.15 -21.13 1.28
C PRO A 236 -11.76 -21.56 1.81
N PRO A 237 -11.72 -22.62 2.64
CA PRO A 237 -10.57 -22.97 3.44
C PRO A 237 -9.39 -23.56 2.64
N VAL A 238 -8.18 -23.31 3.12
CA VAL A 238 -6.97 -23.99 2.64
C VAL A 238 -6.84 -25.38 3.26
N ALA A 239 -6.57 -26.37 2.40
CA ALA A 239 -6.33 -27.75 2.80
C ALA A 239 -4.87 -27.99 3.21
N LEU A 240 -4.65 -28.53 4.42
CA LEU A 240 -3.36 -29.07 4.85
C LEU A 240 -3.23 -30.56 4.44
N VAL A 241 -2.04 -31.04 4.04
CA VAL A 241 -1.82 -32.44 3.61
C VAL A 241 -0.48 -33.00 4.11
N VAL A 242 -0.37 -33.28 5.41
CA VAL A 242 0.90 -33.67 6.04
C VAL A 242 1.19 -35.18 5.91
N THR A 243 2.47 -35.56 5.84
CA THR A 243 2.97 -36.93 5.60
C THR A 243 4.03 -37.33 6.64
N ALA A 244 4.03 -38.59 7.11
CA ALA A 244 5.12 -39.15 7.94
C ALA A 244 5.24 -40.69 7.81
N ALA A 245 6.20 -41.28 8.53
CA ALA A 245 6.82 -42.55 8.17
C ALA A 245 6.21 -43.81 8.82
N ALA A 246 5.32 -44.50 8.09
CA ALA A 246 4.95 -45.91 8.37
C ALA A 246 4.54 -46.75 7.13
N GLY A 247 4.68 -46.22 5.91
CA GLY A 247 4.24 -46.92 4.68
C GLY A 247 2.73 -46.89 4.41
N ARG A 248 1.97 -46.09 5.16
CA ARG A 248 0.57 -45.72 4.90
C ARG A 248 0.46 -44.19 4.92
N ARG A 249 -0.58 -43.59 4.31
CA ARG A 249 -0.58 -42.18 3.86
C ARG A 249 -1.90 -41.46 4.13
N LEU A 250 -1.86 -40.41 4.96
CA LEU A 250 -2.99 -39.59 5.38
C LEU A 250 -3.18 -38.33 4.54
N SER A 251 -4.43 -38.05 4.21
CA SER A 251 -4.90 -36.70 3.92
C SER A 251 -5.89 -36.28 5.01
N LEU A 252 -5.48 -35.37 5.90
CA LEU A 252 -6.36 -34.76 6.90
C LEU A 252 -6.59 -33.31 6.50
N ILE A 253 -7.63 -33.10 5.69
CA ILE A 253 -8.05 -31.77 5.22
C ILE A 253 -8.68 -31.03 6.40
N HIS A 254 -7.87 -30.32 7.16
CA HIS A 254 -8.36 -29.39 8.17
C HIS A 254 -8.50 -27.99 7.55
N PRO A 255 -9.67 -27.34 7.65
CA PRO A 255 -9.81 -25.94 7.27
C PRO A 255 -9.03 -25.06 8.25
N VAL A 256 -8.03 -24.33 7.76
CA VAL A 256 -7.32 -23.33 8.57
C VAL A 256 -8.01 -21.98 8.40
N ASP A 257 -8.82 -21.59 9.38
CA ASP A 257 -9.48 -20.29 9.41
C ASP A 257 -8.47 -19.14 9.33
N GLY A 258 -8.82 -18.09 8.59
CA GLY A 258 -7.95 -16.92 8.40
C GLY A 258 -6.73 -17.15 7.48
N LEU A 259 -6.62 -18.30 6.82
CA LEU A 259 -5.58 -18.59 5.84
C LEU A 259 -6.19 -18.60 4.42
N ARG A 260 -5.79 -17.63 3.60
CA ARG A 260 -6.28 -17.41 2.23
C ARG A 260 -5.12 -17.48 1.24
N TRP A 261 -5.35 -17.86 -0.02
CA TRP A 261 -4.29 -17.92 -1.02
C TRP A 261 -4.73 -17.52 -2.43
N ALA A 262 -3.76 -17.12 -3.26
CA ALA A 262 -3.93 -16.92 -4.69
C ALA A 262 -2.60 -17.17 -5.44
N PRO A 263 -2.63 -17.57 -6.72
CA PRO A 263 -1.44 -17.65 -7.54
C PRO A 263 -0.89 -16.25 -7.83
N SER A 264 0.43 -16.11 -7.82
CA SER A 264 1.16 -14.94 -8.27
C SER A 264 2.23 -15.38 -9.25
N TYR A 265 2.55 -14.50 -10.19
CA TYR A 265 3.42 -14.84 -11.29
C TYR A 265 4.54 -13.83 -11.40
N ARG A 266 5.69 -14.28 -11.87
CA ARG A 266 6.72 -13.41 -12.42
C ARG A 266 7.19 -14.01 -13.75
N ILE A 267 7.63 -13.15 -14.66
CA ILE A 267 8.24 -13.54 -15.92
C ILE A 267 9.67 -13.03 -15.84
N ARG A 268 10.61 -13.94 -15.55
CA ARG A 268 12.04 -13.62 -15.57
C ARG A 268 12.54 -13.79 -17.00
N ILE A 269 13.20 -12.76 -17.51
CA ILE A 269 13.84 -12.75 -18.82
C ILE A 269 15.33 -12.60 -18.56
N ASP A 270 16.05 -13.69 -18.80
CA ASP A 270 17.50 -13.75 -18.71
C ASP A 270 18.02 -13.74 -20.16
N HIS A 271 18.55 -12.59 -20.62
CA HIS A 271 18.89 -12.33 -22.02
C HIS A 271 17.66 -12.44 -22.97
N ASP A 272 17.58 -13.47 -23.82
CA ASP A 272 16.42 -13.76 -24.68
C ASP A 272 15.65 -15.04 -24.23
N GLN A 273 15.97 -15.63 -23.06
CA GLN A 273 15.21 -16.75 -22.49
C GLN A 273 14.19 -16.25 -21.46
N ALA A 274 12.93 -16.69 -21.60
CA ALA A 274 11.85 -16.37 -20.68
C ALA A 274 11.49 -17.56 -19.78
N LEU A 275 11.28 -17.28 -18.50
CA LEU A 275 10.94 -18.24 -17.45
C LEU A 275 9.67 -17.78 -16.71
N LEU A 276 8.66 -18.64 -16.66
CA LEU A 276 7.49 -18.48 -15.82
C LEU A 276 7.84 -18.89 -14.39
N VAL A 277 7.86 -17.91 -13.49
CA VAL A 277 8.12 -18.04 -12.06
C VAL A 277 6.74 -18.07 -11.38
N ARG A 278 6.23 -19.25 -11.01
CA ARG A 278 4.95 -19.38 -10.28
C ARG A 278 5.18 -19.33 -8.79
N ASP A 279 4.56 -18.36 -8.13
CA ASP A 279 4.56 -18.22 -6.68
C ASP A 279 3.12 -18.37 -6.15
N ALA A 280 2.97 -18.72 -4.88
CA ALA A 280 1.72 -18.64 -4.15
C ALA A 280 1.79 -17.45 -3.19
N LEU A 281 0.85 -16.52 -3.30
CA LEU A 281 0.59 -15.55 -2.25
C LEU A 281 -0.34 -16.22 -1.23
N ILE A 282 0.11 -16.28 0.02
CA ILE A 282 -0.66 -16.78 1.15
C ILE A 282 -0.82 -15.64 2.14
N ASP A 283 -2.05 -15.17 2.33
CA ASP A 283 -2.40 -14.30 3.45
C ASP A 283 -2.72 -15.22 4.63
N ALA A 284 -1.83 -15.21 5.63
CA ALA A 284 -1.94 -16.03 6.81
C ALA A 284 -1.98 -15.11 8.04
N ASN A 285 -3.06 -15.20 8.81
CA ASN A 285 -3.22 -14.51 10.09
C ASN A 285 -3.12 -15.54 11.23
N LEU A 286 -1.90 -16.00 11.51
CA LEU A 286 -1.63 -17.10 12.43
C LEU A 286 -1.16 -16.60 13.80
N SER A 287 -1.71 -17.17 14.87
CA SER A 287 -1.28 -16.88 16.25
C SER A 287 0.05 -17.52 16.64
N THR A 288 0.49 -18.55 15.91
CA THR A 288 1.66 -19.38 16.18
C THR A 288 2.24 -19.94 14.89
N ASP A 289 3.55 -20.22 14.88
CA ASP A 289 4.23 -20.82 13.73
C ASP A 289 3.63 -22.18 13.37
N LEU A 290 3.29 -22.36 12.09
CA LEU A 290 2.72 -23.58 11.53
C LEU A 290 3.74 -24.23 10.59
N SER A 291 4.42 -25.28 11.06
CA SER A 291 5.32 -26.09 10.25
C SER A 291 4.58 -27.26 9.60
N ILE A 292 4.61 -27.32 8.26
CA ILE A 292 3.78 -28.17 7.42
C ILE A 292 4.68 -29.10 6.60
N GLY A 293 4.59 -30.41 6.84
CA GLY A 293 5.43 -31.40 6.13
C GLY A 293 5.17 -31.50 4.62
N ARG A 294 3.96 -31.14 4.17
CA ARG A 294 3.65 -30.85 2.76
C ARG A 294 2.40 -29.95 2.67
N LEU A 295 2.48 -28.87 1.90
CA LEU A 295 1.38 -27.94 1.66
C LEU A 295 0.91 -28.06 0.21
N THR A 296 -0.35 -28.44 0.01
CA THR A 296 -0.99 -28.51 -1.31
C THR A 296 -2.13 -27.51 -1.35
N LEU A 297 -2.01 -26.49 -2.20
CA LEU A 297 -3.01 -25.45 -2.37
C LEU A 297 -4.00 -25.85 -3.47
N HIS A 298 -5.30 -25.81 -3.13
CA HIS A 298 -6.39 -26.13 -4.03
C HIS A 298 -7.16 -24.87 -4.42
N GLY A 299 -7.39 -24.70 -5.72
CA GLY A 299 -8.25 -23.67 -6.30
C GLY A 299 -9.36 -24.35 -7.07
N SER A 300 -10.57 -24.35 -6.52
CA SER A 300 -11.73 -25.01 -7.11
C SER A 300 -13.01 -24.34 -6.64
N SER A 301 -13.86 -23.96 -7.59
CA SER A 301 -15.25 -23.56 -7.36
C SER A 301 -16.17 -24.75 -7.08
N THR A 302 -15.76 -25.98 -7.43
CA THR A 302 -16.54 -27.21 -7.29
C THR A 302 -16.35 -27.94 -5.97
N LEU A 303 -15.46 -27.46 -5.08
CA LEU A 303 -15.30 -28.03 -3.72
C LEU A 303 -16.59 -27.97 -2.88
N ASN A 304 -17.49 -27.01 -3.16
CA ASN A 304 -18.80 -26.92 -2.51
C ASN A 304 -19.83 -27.94 -3.03
N GLN A 305 -19.53 -28.71 -4.09
CA GLN A 305 -20.48 -29.62 -4.75
C GLN A 305 -20.14 -31.11 -4.57
N LEU A 306 -19.01 -31.45 -3.95
CA LEU A 306 -18.62 -32.83 -3.68
C LEU A 306 -19.08 -33.27 -2.29
N GLY A 307 -20.19 -34.03 -2.25
CA GLY A 307 -20.56 -34.81 -1.07
C GLY A 307 -19.42 -35.73 -0.60
N PRO A 308 -19.36 -36.06 0.71
CA PRO A 308 -18.12 -36.39 1.42
C PRO A 308 -17.30 -37.54 0.78
N PRO A 309 -16.15 -37.23 0.14
CA PRO A 309 -15.23 -38.24 -0.37
C PRO A 309 -14.41 -38.85 0.77
N SER A 310 -14.23 -40.17 0.76
CA SER A 310 -13.46 -40.92 1.77
C SER A 310 -12.06 -41.33 1.26
N ILE A 311 -11.24 -41.93 2.16
CA ILE A 311 -9.95 -42.65 1.90
C ILE A 311 -8.72 -41.72 1.72
N ASP A 312 -7.59 -41.81 2.47
CA ASP A 312 -7.15 -42.70 3.58
C ASP A 312 -6.10 -42.06 4.56
N ILE A 313 -5.45 -42.85 5.44
CA ILE A 313 -4.66 -42.56 6.69
C ILE A 313 -3.22 -43.20 6.66
N THR A 314 -2.10 -42.88 7.36
CA THR A 314 -1.60 -42.03 8.52
C THR A 314 -0.37 -41.16 8.06
N HIS A 315 0.44 -40.33 8.76
CA HIS A 315 0.83 -39.90 10.14
C HIS A 315 1.42 -38.44 10.07
N LEU A 316 1.84 -37.85 11.21
CA LEU A 316 2.64 -36.60 11.33
C LEU A 316 3.68 -36.75 12.48
N THR A 317 4.85 -36.09 12.43
CA THR A 317 5.84 -36.06 13.54
C THR A 317 6.16 -34.62 13.99
N VAL A 318 6.15 -34.36 15.30
CA VAL A 318 6.64 -33.12 15.92
C VAL A 318 7.91 -33.45 16.73
N THR A 319 8.93 -32.59 16.66
CA THR A 319 10.17 -32.71 17.46
C THR A 319 10.63 -31.33 17.91
N ASP A 320 10.86 -31.16 19.21
CA ASP A 320 11.42 -29.94 19.77
C ASP A 320 12.86 -29.73 19.29
N ALA A 321 13.04 -28.78 18.37
CA ALA A 321 14.35 -28.36 17.90
C ALA A 321 14.95 -27.36 18.90
N ARG A 322 16.11 -27.70 19.47
CA ARG A 322 16.98 -26.68 20.08
C ARG A 322 17.31 -25.59 19.05
N PRO A 323 17.43 -24.31 19.44
CA PRO A 323 17.84 -23.26 18.53
C PRO A 323 19.22 -23.58 17.94
N PRO A 324 19.40 -23.56 16.61
CA PRO A 324 20.74 -23.63 16.02
C PRO A 324 21.53 -22.36 16.38
N GLN A 325 22.85 -22.49 16.52
CA GLN A 325 23.71 -21.30 16.64
C GLN A 325 23.61 -20.47 15.36
N GLU A 326 23.50 -19.14 15.50
CA GLU A 326 23.30 -18.23 14.36
C GLU A 326 24.41 -18.37 13.31
N PRO A 327 24.07 -18.73 12.06
CA PRO A 327 24.97 -18.50 10.93
C PRO A 327 25.11 -17.00 10.70
N GLY A 328 26.33 -16.53 10.41
CA GLY A 328 26.60 -15.10 10.19
C GLY A 328 25.65 -14.48 9.15
N GLU A 329 25.05 -13.35 9.53
CA GLU A 329 23.97 -12.68 8.81
C GLU A 329 24.27 -12.48 7.31
N THR A 330 23.54 -13.19 6.45
CA THR A 330 23.75 -13.16 5.00
C THR A 330 23.27 -11.85 4.38
N ALA A 331 23.84 -11.45 3.25
CA ALA A 331 23.38 -10.26 2.50
C ALA A 331 21.87 -10.32 2.19
N ARG A 332 21.37 -11.50 1.80
CA ARG A 332 19.94 -11.77 1.54
C ARG A 332 19.05 -11.58 2.76
N SER A 333 19.56 -11.84 3.96
CA SER A 333 18.86 -11.58 5.23
C SER A 333 18.70 -10.07 5.49
N ARG A 334 19.65 -9.25 5.02
CA ARG A 334 19.58 -7.78 5.10
C ARG A 334 18.62 -7.20 4.05
N GLU A 335 18.63 -7.75 2.83
CA GLU A 335 17.68 -7.38 1.78
C GLU A 335 16.23 -7.62 2.22
N LEU A 336 15.92 -8.83 2.70
CA LEU A 336 14.59 -9.18 3.22
C LEU A 336 14.12 -8.29 4.37
N ARG A 337 14.98 -8.01 5.37
CA ARG A 337 14.65 -7.04 6.42
C ARG A 337 14.38 -5.63 5.88
N THR A 338 15.07 -5.21 4.82
CA THR A 338 14.87 -3.90 4.20
C THR A 338 13.52 -3.82 3.48
N GLU A 339 13.17 -4.85 2.70
CA GLU A 339 11.89 -4.95 1.97
C GLU A 339 10.68 -5.07 2.92
N MET A 340 10.83 -5.85 4.01
CA MET A 340 9.83 -5.93 5.07
C MET A 340 9.67 -4.61 5.82
N ALA A 341 10.77 -3.92 6.16
CA ALA A 341 10.72 -2.61 6.79
C ALA A 341 10.01 -1.58 5.90
N GLN A 342 10.29 -1.56 4.60
CA GLN A 342 9.63 -0.67 3.64
C GLN A 342 8.11 -0.96 3.53
N THR A 343 7.71 -2.23 3.49
CA THR A 343 6.29 -2.62 3.42
C THR A 343 5.53 -2.32 4.71
N ALA A 344 6.13 -2.61 5.87
CA ALA A 344 5.55 -2.29 7.18
C ALA A 344 5.38 -0.78 7.39
N SER A 345 6.30 0.03 6.83
CA SER A 345 6.26 1.48 6.92
C SER A 345 5.27 2.11 5.91
N GLU A 346 5.17 1.63 4.67
CA GLU A 346 4.09 2.07 3.75
C GLU A 346 2.69 1.77 4.33
N SER A 347 2.55 0.67 5.08
CA SER A 347 1.34 0.39 5.86
C SER A 347 1.12 1.36 7.03
N SER A 348 2.16 1.91 7.66
CA SER A 348 1.99 2.83 8.79
C SER A 348 1.50 4.20 8.34
N VAL A 349 1.99 4.71 7.20
CA VAL A 349 1.50 5.94 6.53
C VAL A 349 -0.01 5.89 6.30
N TRP A 350 -0.51 4.75 5.82
CA TRP A 350 -1.94 4.56 5.62
C TRP A 350 -2.74 4.72 6.93
N THR A 351 -2.25 4.08 8.00
CA THR A 351 -2.86 4.11 9.33
C THR A 351 -2.83 5.50 9.97
N THR A 352 -1.72 6.24 9.82
CA THR A 352 -1.62 7.65 10.24
C THR A 352 -2.74 8.47 9.62
N GLY A 353 -2.94 8.37 8.30
CA GLY A 353 -3.99 9.10 7.59
C GLY A 353 -5.42 8.77 8.07
N GLN A 354 -5.67 7.52 8.48
CA GLN A 354 -6.96 7.11 9.06
C GLN A 354 -7.18 7.68 10.47
N GLN A 355 -6.16 7.67 11.33
CA GLN A 355 -6.27 8.26 12.66
C GLN A 355 -6.38 9.79 12.58
N LEU A 356 -5.64 10.46 11.69
CA LEU A 356 -5.81 11.89 11.43
C LEU A 356 -7.21 12.21 10.88
N LEU A 357 -7.78 11.42 9.97
CA LEU A 357 -9.18 11.57 9.54
C LEU A 357 -10.15 11.55 10.72
N ARG A 358 -10.04 10.58 11.63
CA ARG A 358 -10.89 10.45 12.83
C ARG A 358 -10.75 11.60 13.83
N LEU A 359 -9.56 12.21 13.89
CA LEU A 359 -9.24 13.32 14.80
C LEU A 359 -9.56 14.71 14.21
N GLN A 360 -10.11 14.79 12.98
CA GLN A 360 -10.51 16.06 12.38
C GLN A 360 -11.86 16.53 12.96
N ARG A 361 -11.90 17.77 13.46
CA ARG A 361 -13.13 18.42 13.94
C ARG A 361 -14.03 18.80 12.76
N ALA A 362 -15.32 19.02 13.01
CA ALA A 362 -16.31 19.36 11.98
C ALA A 362 -15.95 20.59 11.13
N ASP A 363 -15.27 21.58 11.71
CA ASP A 363 -14.79 22.79 11.02
C ASP A 363 -13.47 22.62 10.24
N GLY A 364 -12.94 21.38 10.17
CA GLY A 364 -11.71 21.05 9.45
C GLY A 364 -10.43 21.13 10.27
N SER A 365 -10.49 21.65 11.50
CA SER A 365 -9.32 21.78 12.38
C SER A 365 -8.93 20.47 13.07
N TRP A 366 -7.72 20.45 13.65
CA TRP A 366 -7.24 19.40 14.54
C TRP A 366 -6.63 19.96 15.82
N GLY A 367 -6.65 19.14 16.89
CA GLY A 367 -6.11 19.50 18.20
C GLY A 367 -6.94 20.57 18.92
N ASP A 368 -6.48 20.96 20.11
CA ASP A 368 -7.15 21.90 21.01
C ASP A 368 -6.38 23.21 21.17
N GLU A 369 -7.04 24.23 21.72
CA GLU A 369 -6.43 25.53 21.99
C GLU A 369 -5.37 25.44 23.11
N PRO A 370 -4.26 26.20 23.03
CA PRO A 370 -3.93 27.25 22.07
C PRO A 370 -3.15 26.75 20.84
N HIS A 371 -3.14 25.43 20.58
CA HIS A 371 -2.24 24.80 19.61
C HIS A 371 -2.93 24.36 18.31
N ARG A 372 -4.25 24.50 18.23
CA ARG A 372 -5.13 24.07 17.16
C ARG A 372 -4.69 24.47 15.75
N VAL A 373 -4.26 25.71 15.53
CA VAL A 373 -3.78 26.18 14.21
C VAL A 373 -2.50 25.43 13.79
N SER A 374 -1.54 25.26 14.70
CA SER A 374 -0.30 24.52 14.44
C SER A 374 -0.53 23.02 14.28
N SER A 375 -1.40 22.41 15.10
CA SER A 375 -1.80 21.00 14.94
C SER A 375 -2.54 20.75 13.63
N THR A 376 -3.39 21.68 13.20
CA THR A 376 -4.04 21.64 11.87
C THR A 376 -3.01 21.72 10.74
N ALA A 377 -2.06 22.65 10.82
CA ALA A 377 -1.01 22.80 9.81
C ALA A 377 -0.10 21.56 9.72
N LEU A 378 0.30 20.98 10.86
CA LEU A 378 1.06 19.73 10.90
C LEU A 378 0.28 18.55 10.31
N ALA A 379 -1.01 18.39 10.65
CA ALA A 379 -1.86 17.33 10.09
C ALA A 379 -2.02 17.46 8.57
N VAL A 380 -2.20 18.67 8.05
CA VAL A 380 -2.30 18.90 6.59
C VAL A 380 -0.95 18.67 5.89
N LEU A 381 0.17 19.12 6.48
CA LEU A 381 1.53 18.81 5.98
C LEU A 381 1.80 17.29 5.95
N ALA A 382 1.28 16.54 6.94
CA ALA A 382 1.34 15.09 6.93
C ALA A 382 0.57 14.48 5.73
N PHE A 383 -0.62 14.97 5.40
CA PHE A 383 -1.33 14.52 4.19
C PHE A 383 -0.60 14.90 2.88
N LEU A 384 -0.17 16.16 2.73
CA LEU A 384 0.55 16.65 1.54
C LEU A 384 1.89 15.90 1.34
N GLY A 385 2.63 15.69 2.43
CA GLY A 385 3.87 14.94 2.46
C GLY A 385 3.69 13.43 2.20
N SER A 386 2.50 12.88 2.41
CA SER A 386 2.15 11.50 2.01
C SER A 386 1.40 11.45 0.66
N GLY A 387 1.33 12.58 -0.07
CA GLY A 387 0.88 12.67 -1.46
C GLY A 387 -0.61 12.97 -1.67
N TYR A 388 -1.33 13.40 -0.62
CA TYR A 388 -2.77 13.69 -0.68
C TYR A 388 -3.03 15.20 -0.62
N ASP A 389 -3.63 15.74 -1.68
CA ASP A 389 -4.02 17.15 -1.78
C ASP A 389 -5.55 17.35 -1.81
N HIS A 390 -6.00 18.60 -1.91
CA HIS A 390 -7.41 19.01 -1.87
C HIS A 390 -8.11 19.11 -3.24
N ARG A 391 -7.40 18.88 -4.35
CA ARG A 391 -7.89 18.99 -5.74
C ARG A 391 -7.95 17.63 -6.46
N THR A 392 -6.87 16.86 -6.41
CA THR A 392 -6.74 15.55 -7.05
C THR A 392 -7.76 14.56 -6.47
N PRO A 393 -8.48 13.77 -7.29
CA PRO A 393 -9.36 12.72 -6.80
C PRO A 393 -8.61 11.69 -5.94
N ASN A 394 -8.82 11.75 -4.62
CA ASN A 394 -8.22 10.84 -3.65
C ASN A 394 -9.12 10.72 -2.40
N ARG A 395 -9.01 9.61 -1.65
CA ARG A 395 -9.87 9.32 -0.48
C ARG A 395 -9.82 10.39 0.63
N TYR A 396 -8.72 11.13 0.75
CA TYR A 396 -8.55 12.15 1.78
C TYR A 396 -8.83 13.57 1.24
N ARG A 397 -9.24 13.74 -0.02
CA ARG A 397 -9.45 15.07 -0.64
C ARG A 397 -10.34 15.99 0.19
N ARG A 398 -11.51 15.48 0.64
CA ARG A 398 -12.46 16.23 1.51
C ARG A 398 -11.82 16.60 2.86
N VAL A 399 -10.99 15.73 3.44
CA VAL A 399 -10.26 15.95 4.72
C VAL A 399 -9.25 17.10 4.56
N VAL A 400 -8.38 17.00 3.55
CA VAL A 400 -7.35 18.01 3.24
C VAL A 400 -8.01 19.34 2.87
N GLN A 401 -9.09 19.33 2.09
CA GLN A 401 -9.84 20.52 1.70
C GLN A 401 -10.44 21.28 2.89
N ARG A 402 -11.01 20.58 3.89
CA ARG A 402 -11.50 21.20 5.13
C ARG A 402 -10.35 21.84 5.94
N GLY A 403 -9.23 21.11 6.11
CA GLY A 403 -8.04 21.62 6.79
C GLY A 403 -7.42 22.84 6.12
N MET A 404 -7.28 22.80 4.79
CA MET A 404 -6.80 23.91 3.97
C MET A 404 -7.71 25.14 4.08
N SER A 405 -9.03 24.93 4.12
CA SER A 405 -10.02 25.99 4.27
C SER A 405 -9.91 26.68 5.64
N PHE A 406 -9.72 25.91 6.72
CA PHE A 406 -9.44 26.47 8.07
C PHE A 406 -8.13 27.28 8.08
N LEU A 407 -7.04 26.76 7.50
CA LEU A 407 -5.74 27.44 7.45
C LEU A 407 -5.78 28.71 6.58
N ALA A 408 -6.56 28.71 5.49
CA ALA A 408 -6.75 29.87 4.63
C ALA A 408 -7.54 31.02 5.30
N GLN A 409 -8.34 30.73 6.34
CA GLN A 409 -8.94 31.76 7.20
C GLN A 409 -7.90 32.36 8.16
N HIS A 410 -7.04 31.51 8.73
CA HIS A 410 -5.98 31.89 9.67
C HIS A 410 -4.70 32.45 9.00
N ALA A 411 -4.75 32.78 7.70
CA ALA A 411 -3.57 33.10 6.90
C ALA A 411 -2.71 34.25 7.46
N ALA A 412 -3.30 35.29 8.07
CA ALA A 412 -2.57 36.42 8.66
C ALA A 412 -2.98 36.76 10.11
N SER A 413 -3.64 35.83 10.82
CA SER A 413 -4.14 36.09 12.19
C SER A 413 -3.14 35.77 13.31
N ASN A 414 -2.03 35.09 13.01
CA ASN A 414 -1.14 34.53 14.02
C ASN A 414 -0.03 35.53 14.41
N ASP A 415 0.21 35.69 15.71
CA ASP A 415 1.31 36.49 16.27
C ASP A 415 2.59 35.64 16.53
N GLN A 416 2.41 34.34 16.76
CA GLN A 416 3.46 33.35 16.95
C GLN A 416 4.18 33.02 15.63
N LEU A 417 5.52 33.17 15.63
CA LEU A 417 6.36 32.95 14.45
C LEU A 417 6.28 31.52 13.89
N SER A 418 6.29 30.51 14.76
CA SER A 418 6.22 29.09 14.39
C SER A 418 4.87 28.69 13.79
N THR A 419 3.77 29.12 14.44
CA THR A 419 2.40 28.94 13.95
C THR A 419 2.21 29.61 12.59
N GLN A 420 2.67 30.85 12.43
CA GLN A 420 2.62 31.55 11.14
C GLN A 420 3.49 30.88 10.06
N ALA A 421 4.68 30.38 10.42
CA ALA A 421 5.54 29.64 9.50
C ALA A 421 4.87 28.35 9.02
N LEU A 422 4.27 27.57 9.93
CA LEU A 422 3.52 26.36 9.57
C LEU A 422 2.33 26.65 8.66
N VAL A 423 1.52 27.66 8.96
CA VAL A 423 0.39 28.08 8.09
C VAL A 423 0.90 28.47 6.70
N THR A 424 1.90 29.35 6.63
CA THR A 424 2.50 29.82 5.37
C THR A 424 3.07 28.66 4.55
N ARG A 425 3.80 27.75 5.21
CA ARG A 425 4.38 26.56 4.59
C ARG A 425 3.32 25.62 4.02
N THR A 426 2.27 25.33 4.79
CA THR A 426 1.20 24.40 4.37
C THR A 426 0.47 24.92 3.14
N LEU A 427 0.08 26.20 3.16
CA LEU A 427 -0.56 26.85 2.02
C LEU A 427 0.34 26.84 0.77
N ALA A 428 1.65 27.05 0.95
CA ALA A 428 2.61 27.04 -0.15
C ALA A 428 2.90 25.64 -0.71
N GLU A 429 2.95 24.58 0.11
CA GLU A 429 3.12 23.20 -0.38
C GLU A 429 1.89 22.71 -1.13
N ALA A 430 0.68 22.99 -0.62
CA ALA A 430 -0.56 22.69 -1.35
C ALA A 430 -0.62 23.45 -2.69
N GLN A 431 -0.19 24.72 -2.72
CA GLN A 431 -0.11 25.49 -3.96
C GLN A 431 0.91 24.92 -4.94
N ALA A 432 2.10 24.54 -4.48
CA ALA A 432 3.14 23.92 -5.32
C ALA A 432 2.67 22.57 -5.92
N MET A 433 1.88 21.79 -5.18
CA MET A 433 1.35 20.50 -5.63
C MET A 433 0.17 20.64 -6.61
N THR A 434 -0.67 21.67 -6.47
CA THR A 434 -1.98 21.75 -7.16
C THR A 434 -2.12 22.90 -8.17
N ASN A 435 -1.30 23.94 -8.06
CA ASN A 435 -1.44 25.21 -8.80
C ASN A 435 -2.84 25.86 -8.66
N ASP A 436 -3.49 25.70 -7.51
CA ASP A 436 -4.83 26.21 -7.25
C ASP A 436 -4.87 27.75 -7.13
N PRO A 437 -5.47 28.48 -8.09
CA PRO A 437 -5.45 29.94 -8.09
C PRO A 437 -6.08 30.58 -6.85
N GLU A 438 -6.95 29.86 -6.13
CA GLU A 438 -7.56 30.33 -4.88
C GLU A 438 -6.54 30.40 -3.71
N LEU A 439 -5.47 29.61 -3.76
CA LEU A 439 -4.42 29.62 -2.73
C LEU A 439 -3.39 30.73 -2.93
N THR A 440 -3.14 31.19 -4.16
CA THR A 440 -2.19 32.27 -4.48
C THR A 440 -2.31 33.49 -3.55
N PRO A 441 -3.48 34.16 -3.40
CA PRO A 441 -3.61 35.30 -2.50
C PRO A 441 -3.45 34.92 -1.01
N LYS A 442 -3.72 33.67 -0.65
CA LYS A 442 -3.56 33.15 0.73
C LYS A 442 -2.10 32.89 1.08
N VAL A 443 -1.31 32.37 0.14
CA VAL A 443 0.15 32.26 0.27
C VAL A 443 0.78 33.65 0.37
N GLN A 444 0.36 34.62 -0.45
CA GLN A 444 0.83 36.01 -0.35
C GLN A 444 0.48 36.65 1.00
N GLN A 445 -0.78 36.51 1.45
CA GLN A 445 -1.26 37.00 2.75
C GLN A 445 -0.44 36.41 3.91
N ALA A 446 -0.19 35.09 3.90
CA ALA A 446 0.53 34.41 4.96
C ALA A 446 2.04 34.73 4.97
N MET A 447 2.65 34.82 3.78
CA MET A 447 4.05 35.20 3.63
C MET A 447 4.30 36.66 4.03
N ALA A 448 3.35 37.57 3.77
CA ALA A 448 3.42 38.97 4.23
C ALA A 448 3.40 39.07 5.76
N GLN A 449 2.50 38.34 6.44
CA GLN A 449 2.49 38.26 7.90
C GLN A 449 3.76 37.63 8.46
N LEU A 450 4.26 36.53 7.85
CA LEU A 450 5.51 35.89 8.28
C LEU A 450 6.71 36.83 8.15
N ALA A 451 6.81 37.58 7.05
CA ALA A 451 7.83 38.61 6.86
C ALA A 451 7.73 39.72 7.91
N ALA A 452 6.52 40.20 8.23
CA ALA A 452 6.30 41.22 9.25
C ALA A 452 6.63 40.75 10.69
N LEU A 453 6.49 39.44 10.98
CA LEU A 453 6.96 38.86 12.24
C LEU A 453 8.49 38.76 12.30
N ALA A 454 9.14 38.41 11.18
CA ALA A 454 10.58 38.17 11.12
C ALA A 454 11.44 39.44 10.93
N ASP A 455 10.90 40.51 10.32
CA ASP A 455 11.58 41.79 10.16
C ASP A 455 11.72 42.56 11.49
N SER A 456 10.86 42.26 12.47
CA SER A 456 10.91 42.84 13.82
C SER A 456 11.96 42.11 14.69
N PRO A 457 13.11 42.72 15.02
CA PRO A 457 14.20 42.01 15.71
C PRO A 457 13.78 41.56 17.11
N ALA A 458 12.99 42.38 17.81
CA ALA A 458 12.49 42.06 19.14
C ALA A 458 11.51 40.88 19.15
N LYS A 459 10.66 40.72 18.11
CA LYS A 459 9.81 39.52 17.98
C LYS A 459 10.64 38.28 17.68
N LEU A 460 11.66 38.42 16.84
CA LEU A 460 12.53 37.32 16.42
C LEU A 460 13.44 36.82 17.56
N GLU A 461 14.01 37.74 18.34
CA GLU A 461 14.77 37.46 19.56
C GLU A 461 13.89 36.87 20.67
N ALA A 462 12.67 37.41 20.84
CA ALA A 462 11.69 36.83 21.76
C ALA A 462 11.31 35.41 21.35
N ALA A 463 11.02 35.15 20.06
CA ALA A 463 10.73 33.81 19.54
C ALA A 463 11.88 32.84 19.81
N LEU A 464 13.13 33.23 19.55
CA LEU A 464 14.31 32.41 19.85
C LEU A 464 14.51 32.16 21.37
N SER A 465 14.07 33.08 22.22
CA SER A 465 14.21 33.01 23.68
C SER A 465 13.06 32.29 24.40
N ARG A 466 11.91 32.11 23.73
CA ARG A 466 10.74 31.41 24.29
C ARG A 466 11.05 29.92 24.54
N ARG A 467 10.34 29.35 25.52
CA ARG A 467 10.32 27.91 25.78
C ARG A 467 8.90 27.39 25.61
N GLY A 468 8.77 26.27 24.92
CA GLY A 468 7.50 25.62 24.61
C GLY A 468 7.66 24.75 23.37
N PRO A 469 6.67 23.92 23.04
CA PRO A 469 6.65 23.20 21.77
C PRO A 469 6.65 24.20 20.60
N LEU A 470 7.43 23.91 19.56
CA LEU A 470 7.64 24.74 18.36
C LEU A 470 8.21 26.15 18.57
N GLU A 471 8.49 26.55 19.82
CA GLU A 471 9.10 27.84 20.14
C GLU A 471 10.64 27.75 20.12
N GLY A 472 11.33 28.88 20.38
CA GLY A 472 12.79 28.90 20.42
C GLY A 472 13.41 28.68 19.04
N PRO A 473 14.54 27.95 18.95
CA PRO A 473 15.15 27.61 17.67
C PRO A 473 14.23 26.83 16.71
N VAL A 474 13.21 26.13 17.22
CA VAL A 474 12.29 25.33 16.40
C VAL A 474 11.48 26.24 15.46
N ALA A 475 11.02 27.39 15.95
CA ALA A 475 10.34 28.41 15.14
C ALA A 475 11.24 28.90 13.98
N VAL A 476 12.53 29.00 14.23
CA VAL A 476 13.53 29.45 13.24
C VAL A 476 13.76 28.38 12.16
N ALA A 477 13.84 27.10 12.53
CA ALA A 477 13.91 26.01 11.56
C ALA A 477 12.64 25.90 10.70
N LEU A 478 11.45 26.02 11.30
CA LEU A 478 10.18 26.02 10.55
C LEU A 478 10.11 27.20 9.57
N THR A 479 10.56 28.40 9.99
CA THR A 479 10.67 29.58 9.12
C THR A 479 11.66 29.32 7.96
N ALA A 480 12.77 28.62 8.21
CA ALA A 480 13.71 28.23 7.15
C ALA A 480 13.12 27.20 6.18
N MET A 481 12.37 26.20 6.67
CA MET A 481 11.69 25.22 5.82
C MET A 481 10.67 25.90 4.89
N THR A 482 9.93 26.87 5.41
CA THR A 482 8.91 27.64 4.68
C THR A 482 9.47 28.29 3.39
N LEU A 483 10.74 28.73 3.39
CA LEU A 483 11.36 29.39 2.23
C LEU A 483 11.34 28.52 0.96
N ASN A 484 11.60 27.21 1.07
CA ASN A 484 11.62 26.35 -0.12
C ASN A 484 10.21 26.02 -0.60
N SER A 485 9.25 25.82 0.30
CA SER A 485 7.84 25.61 -0.04
C SER A 485 7.26 26.84 -0.76
N VAL A 486 7.55 28.06 -0.28
CA VAL A 486 7.15 29.31 -0.93
C VAL A 486 7.80 29.46 -2.31
N ARG A 487 9.10 29.18 -2.46
CA ARG A 487 9.75 29.17 -3.79
C ARG A 487 9.13 28.15 -4.75
N ALA A 488 8.83 26.94 -4.28
CA ALA A 488 8.22 25.88 -5.08
C ALA A 488 6.77 26.21 -5.52
N SER A 489 6.06 27.06 -4.78
CA SER A 489 4.69 27.49 -5.10
C SER A 489 4.58 28.41 -6.32
N ASN A 490 5.71 28.93 -6.83
CA ASN A 490 5.80 29.96 -7.88
C ASN A 490 5.04 31.27 -7.57
N VAL A 491 4.60 31.48 -6.32
CA VAL A 491 3.90 32.70 -5.90
C VAL A 491 4.90 33.83 -5.64
N GLU A 492 4.75 34.94 -6.38
CA GLU A 492 5.60 36.12 -6.24
C GLU A 492 5.52 36.69 -4.82
N THR A 493 6.65 36.66 -4.12
CA THR A 493 6.79 36.99 -2.69
C THR A 493 8.21 37.46 -2.35
N ASN A 494 8.33 38.40 -1.40
CA ASN A 494 9.64 38.83 -0.92
C ASN A 494 10.25 37.80 0.07
N THR A 495 10.94 36.81 -0.49
CA THR A 495 11.71 35.83 0.28
C THR A 495 13.07 36.34 0.78
N GLU A 496 13.52 37.51 0.33
CA GLU A 496 14.81 38.09 0.73
C GLU A 496 14.80 38.52 2.21
N THR A 497 13.73 39.19 2.67
CA THR A 497 13.59 39.62 4.07
C THR A 497 13.73 38.45 5.04
N LEU A 498 13.05 37.32 4.78
CA LEU A 498 13.20 36.11 5.60
C LEU A 498 14.62 35.52 5.52
N SER A 499 15.22 35.44 4.33
CA SER A 499 16.57 34.92 4.16
C SER A 499 17.62 35.76 4.93
N LYS A 500 17.45 37.08 4.92
CA LYS A 500 18.26 38.05 5.66
C LYS A 500 18.08 37.90 7.18
N ALA A 501 16.85 37.78 7.67
CA ALA A 501 16.54 37.55 9.08
C ALA A 501 17.15 36.23 9.60
N LEU A 502 16.96 35.12 8.87
CA LEU A 502 17.54 33.81 9.21
C LEU A 502 19.08 33.83 9.20
N LYS A 503 19.70 34.61 8.30
CA LYS A 503 21.16 34.80 8.28
C LYS A 503 21.64 35.58 9.51
N ALA A 504 20.89 36.58 9.97
CA ALA A 504 21.23 37.39 11.14
C ALA A 504 21.15 36.60 12.47
N LEU A 505 20.31 35.56 12.56
CA LEU A 505 20.20 34.70 13.74
C LEU A 505 21.33 33.67 13.92
N ARG A 506 22.16 33.43 12.89
CA ARG A 506 23.22 32.39 12.96
C ARG A 506 24.16 32.52 14.17
N PRO A 507 24.59 33.72 14.63
CA PRO A 507 25.38 33.85 15.86
C PRO A 507 24.60 33.41 17.11
N GLN A 508 23.39 33.92 17.29
CA GLN A 508 22.52 33.61 18.44
C GLN A 508 22.21 32.11 18.54
N LEU A 509 22.14 31.40 17.41
CA LEU A 509 21.98 29.94 17.35
C LEU A 509 23.24 29.13 17.73
N ASN A 510 24.44 29.75 17.77
CA ASN A 510 25.65 29.12 18.31
C ASN A 510 25.74 29.30 19.83
N ASP A 511 25.33 30.47 20.33
CA ASP A 511 25.34 30.80 21.76
C ASP A 511 24.09 30.31 22.53
N HIS A 512 23.12 29.72 21.81
CA HIS A 512 21.89 29.20 22.39
C HIS A 512 22.14 28.13 23.45
N ARG A 513 21.35 28.17 24.55
CA ARG A 513 21.52 27.31 25.74
C ARG A 513 21.47 25.81 25.41
N ASP A 514 20.56 25.42 24.53
CA ASP A 514 20.60 24.08 23.91
C ASP A 514 21.46 24.17 22.64
N ARG A 515 22.73 23.78 22.79
CA ARG A 515 23.72 23.81 21.71
C ARG A 515 23.46 22.78 20.63
N HIS A 516 22.89 21.61 20.96
CA HIS A 516 22.59 20.58 19.97
C HIS A 516 21.45 21.02 19.07
N LEU A 517 20.38 21.58 19.63
CA LEU A 517 19.28 22.15 18.87
C LEU A 517 19.72 23.39 18.06
N GLY A 518 20.48 24.31 18.67
CA GLY A 518 21.01 25.49 17.97
C GLY A 518 21.92 25.14 16.78
N ALA A 519 22.75 24.11 16.93
CA ALA A 519 23.57 23.55 15.86
C ALA A 519 22.72 22.85 14.76
N LEU A 520 21.67 22.13 15.15
CA LEU A 520 20.77 21.40 14.24
C LEU A 520 19.96 22.36 13.36
N VAL A 521 19.42 23.42 13.96
CA VAL A 521 18.69 24.48 13.27
C VAL A 521 19.59 25.22 12.27
N GLN A 522 20.87 25.44 12.58
CA GLN A 522 21.82 26.01 11.60
C GLN A 522 22.10 25.11 10.39
N ALA A 523 22.07 23.79 10.55
CA ALA A 523 22.16 22.86 9.44
C ALA A 523 20.89 22.93 8.56
N VAL A 524 19.70 22.94 9.17
CA VAL A 524 18.41 23.15 8.47
C VAL A 524 18.37 24.48 7.72
N ILE A 525 18.82 25.58 8.32
CA ILE A 525 18.92 26.90 7.63
C ILE A 525 19.85 26.82 6.43
N SER A 526 20.99 26.11 6.54
CA SER A 526 21.96 26.02 5.46
C SER A 526 21.41 25.23 4.26
N ILE A 527 20.74 24.11 4.51
CA ILE A 527 20.03 23.30 3.49
C ILE A 527 19.02 24.17 2.72
N HIS A 528 18.19 24.95 3.42
CA HIS A 528 17.17 25.83 2.80
C HIS A 528 17.74 27.12 2.19
N GLN A 529 19.02 27.40 2.39
CA GLN A 529 19.78 28.42 1.68
C GLN A 529 20.63 27.83 0.53
N GLY A 530 20.44 26.55 0.19
CA GLY A 530 21.14 25.88 -0.92
C GLY A 530 22.59 25.50 -0.61
N ALA A 531 22.99 25.53 0.67
CA ALA A 531 24.33 25.17 1.11
C ALA A 531 24.34 23.80 1.77
N GLN A 532 25.32 22.96 1.39
CA GLN A 532 25.58 21.69 2.05
C GLN A 532 25.84 21.90 3.56
N PRO A 533 25.19 21.16 4.47
CA PRO A 533 25.46 21.28 5.90
C PRO A 533 26.93 20.95 6.19
N PHE A 534 27.54 21.73 7.07
CA PHE A 534 28.95 21.59 7.51
C PHE A 534 30.04 21.73 6.44
N ALA A 535 29.74 22.20 5.23
CA ALA A 535 30.71 22.34 4.13
C ALA A 535 31.98 23.16 4.46
N THR A 536 31.98 23.97 5.52
CA THR A 536 33.13 24.74 5.99
C THR A 536 33.97 24.04 7.07
N ASN A 537 33.48 22.96 7.68
CA ASN A 537 34.20 22.17 8.69
C ASN A 537 33.62 20.75 8.79
N GLU A 538 34.06 19.88 7.89
CA GLU A 538 33.63 18.47 7.79
C GLU A 538 33.82 17.68 9.10
N LYS A 539 34.93 17.90 9.83
CA LYS A 539 35.21 17.21 11.10
C LYS A 539 34.22 17.57 12.20
N GLU A 540 33.86 18.84 12.30
CA GLU A 540 32.82 19.32 13.23
C GLU A 540 31.43 18.83 12.80
N GLY A 541 31.18 18.72 11.48
CA GLY A 541 29.97 18.11 10.95
C GLY A 541 29.80 16.65 11.36
N HIS A 542 30.81 15.82 11.08
CA HIS A 542 30.80 14.42 11.46
C HIS A 542 30.67 14.23 12.98
N ARG A 543 31.37 15.03 13.79
CA ARG A 543 31.20 15.04 15.26
C ARG A 543 29.75 15.29 15.67
N ARG A 544 29.11 16.33 15.12
CA ARG A 544 27.70 16.69 15.42
C ARG A 544 26.73 15.60 14.98
N LEU A 545 26.95 14.99 13.81
CA LEU A 545 26.13 13.87 13.33
C LEU A 545 26.23 12.69 14.32
N THR A 546 27.43 12.26 14.69
CA THR A 546 27.61 11.17 15.68
C THR A 546 26.96 11.48 17.03
N GLU A 547 27.06 12.72 17.53
CA GLU A 547 26.38 13.16 18.76
C GLU A 547 24.85 13.13 18.64
N TRP A 548 24.29 13.60 17.52
CA TRP A 548 22.84 13.54 17.28
C TRP A 548 22.33 12.12 17.10
N LEU A 549 23.09 11.24 16.45
CA LEU A 549 22.73 9.82 16.32
C LEU A 549 22.63 9.15 17.71
N ALA A 550 23.51 9.49 18.64
CA ALA A 550 23.48 8.99 20.02
C ALA A 550 22.25 9.51 20.81
N HIS A 551 22.03 10.83 20.85
CA HIS A 551 20.89 11.45 21.56
C HIS A 551 19.52 11.16 20.95
N SER A 552 19.48 10.62 19.73
CA SER A 552 18.26 10.45 18.97
C SER A 552 17.20 9.53 19.59
N ALA A 553 17.61 8.58 20.44
CA ALA A 553 16.68 7.75 21.22
C ALA A 553 15.94 8.58 22.27
N GLU A 554 16.71 9.36 23.04
CA GLU A 554 16.22 10.23 24.11
C GLU A 554 15.22 11.26 23.57
N TRP A 555 15.42 11.75 22.34
CA TRP A 555 14.47 12.68 21.70
C TRP A 555 13.13 12.03 21.38
N ILE A 556 13.09 10.75 20.98
CA ILE A 556 11.83 10.03 20.73
C ILE A 556 11.11 9.79 22.06
N GLU A 557 11.83 9.29 23.05
CA GLU A 557 11.30 8.96 24.39
C GLU A 557 10.82 10.21 25.15
N ALA A 558 11.50 11.36 24.99
CA ALA A 558 11.10 12.65 25.53
C ALA A 558 10.07 13.41 24.67
N GLY A 559 9.54 12.81 23.61
CA GLY A 559 8.54 13.42 22.73
C GLY A 559 9.01 14.64 21.94
N GLN A 560 10.31 14.79 21.70
CA GLN A 560 10.93 15.91 20.98
C GLN A 560 10.99 15.64 19.46
N MET A 561 9.82 15.31 18.89
CA MET A 561 9.70 14.84 17.51
C MET A 561 10.12 15.87 16.45
N GLU A 562 10.12 17.17 16.79
CA GLU A 562 10.69 18.21 15.95
C GLU A 562 12.20 18.03 15.74
N ARG A 563 12.94 17.52 16.73
CA ARG A 563 14.38 17.22 16.60
C ARG A 563 14.61 16.02 15.71
N VAL A 564 13.79 14.98 15.86
CA VAL A 564 13.84 13.77 15.02
C VAL A 564 13.57 14.13 13.55
N LEU A 565 12.59 15.00 13.29
CA LEU A 565 12.29 15.52 11.97
C LEU A 565 13.45 16.32 11.35
N PHE A 566 14.01 17.28 12.11
CA PHE A 566 15.13 18.10 11.63
C PHE A 566 16.41 17.29 11.43
N ALA A 567 16.71 16.34 12.32
CA ALA A 567 17.85 15.44 12.18
C ALA A 567 17.67 14.51 10.99
N THR A 568 16.50 13.90 10.81
CA THR A 568 16.19 13.07 9.62
C THR A 568 16.44 13.83 8.32
N LEU A 569 16.01 15.09 8.22
CA LEU A 569 16.32 15.95 7.07
C LEU A 569 17.84 16.18 6.89
N VAL A 570 18.57 16.49 7.96
CA VAL A 570 20.00 16.82 7.88
C VAL A 570 20.83 15.58 7.53
N PHE A 571 20.51 14.43 8.12
CA PHE A 571 21.12 13.14 7.78
C PHE A 571 20.80 12.73 6.35
N PHE A 572 19.55 12.90 5.90
CA PHE A 572 19.16 12.64 4.52
C PHE A 572 19.97 13.50 3.52
N GLN A 573 20.13 14.79 3.78
CA GLN A 573 20.91 15.70 2.93
C GLN A 573 22.42 15.45 2.99
N ALA A 574 22.94 14.98 4.13
CA ALA A 574 24.33 14.52 4.25
C ALA A 574 24.59 13.19 3.50
N GLY A 575 23.55 12.35 3.36
CA GLY A 575 23.58 11.13 2.57
C GLY A 575 24.61 10.09 3.03
N GLY A 576 24.96 9.19 2.10
CA GLY A 576 26.05 8.22 2.24
C GLY A 576 25.96 7.36 3.51
N GLU A 577 27.10 7.17 4.17
CA GLU A 577 27.17 6.40 5.41
C GLU A 577 26.37 7.04 6.56
N ASN A 578 26.37 8.38 6.67
CA ASN A 578 25.62 9.08 7.73
C ASN A 578 24.12 8.77 7.64
N TRP A 579 23.52 8.88 6.45
CA TRP A 579 22.12 8.48 6.23
C TRP A 579 21.89 7.00 6.51
N THR A 580 22.83 6.13 6.13
CA THR A 580 22.73 4.68 6.32
C THR A 580 22.69 4.32 7.81
N GLN A 581 23.59 4.91 8.61
CA GLN A 581 23.63 4.74 10.07
C GLN A 581 22.37 5.30 10.74
N TRP A 582 21.90 6.49 10.35
CA TRP A 582 20.65 7.08 10.86
C TRP A 582 19.44 6.20 10.54
N ASN A 583 19.28 5.78 9.29
CA ASN A 583 18.15 4.96 8.85
C ASN A 583 18.07 3.61 9.59
N ALA A 584 19.20 2.93 9.75
CA ALA A 584 19.29 1.65 10.47
C ALA A 584 18.82 1.75 11.94
N VAL A 585 19.00 2.90 12.59
CA VAL A 585 18.58 3.14 13.98
C VAL A 585 17.14 3.67 14.05
N HIS A 586 16.72 4.52 13.11
CA HIS A 586 15.46 5.28 13.21
C HIS A 586 14.24 4.61 12.61
N SER A 587 14.36 4.06 11.40
CA SER A 587 13.19 3.50 10.71
C SER A 587 12.51 2.39 11.53
N PRO A 588 13.23 1.41 12.13
CA PRO A 588 12.60 0.40 12.99
C PRO A 588 11.88 0.98 14.21
N ARG A 589 12.47 2.00 14.85
CA ARG A 589 11.87 2.68 16.03
C ARG A 589 10.62 3.46 15.68
N MET A 590 10.62 4.17 14.54
CA MET A 590 9.44 4.91 14.07
C MET A 590 8.31 3.98 13.61
N ILE A 591 8.63 2.85 12.98
CA ILE A 591 7.66 1.78 12.69
C ILE A 591 7.06 1.22 13.99
N GLN A 592 7.90 0.93 15.00
CA GLN A 592 7.45 0.44 16.30
C GLN A 592 6.55 1.46 17.01
N VAL A 593 6.91 2.75 16.97
CA VAL A 593 6.08 3.87 17.46
C VAL A 593 4.72 3.87 16.76
N LEU A 594 4.66 3.84 15.43
CA LEU A 594 3.39 3.88 14.69
C LEU A 594 2.54 2.62 14.93
N HIS A 595 3.17 1.46 15.15
CA HIS A 595 2.48 0.23 15.57
C HIS A 595 1.90 0.33 16.99
N LEU A 596 2.64 0.90 17.95
CA LEU A 596 2.15 1.15 19.31
C LEU A 596 1.03 2.21 19.34
N ILE A 597 1.11 3.22 18.48
CA ILE A 597 0.07 4.24 18.26
C ILE A 597 -1.19 3.62 17.63
N HIS A 598 -1.05 2.60 16.79
CA HIS A 598 -2.19 1.90 16.19
C HIS A 598 -2.88 0.94 17.17
N THR A 599 -2.10 0.28 18.04
CA THR A 599 -2.57 -0.77 18.97
C THR A 599 -3.04 -0.23 20.33
N ARG A 600 -3.08 1.09 20.54
CA ARG A 600 -3.56 1.75 21.75
C ARG A 600 -4.49 2.91 21.41
N ASP A 601 -5.53 3.09 22.21
CA ASP A 601 -6.52 4.17 22.03
C ASP A 601 -6.02 5.58 22.43
N ASN A 602 -4.73 5.73 22.80
CA ASN A 602 -4.17 6.99 23.30
C ASN A 602 -2.69 7.16 22.90
N ILE A 603 -2.42 8.13 22.03
CA ILE A 603 -1.12 8.37 21.39
C ILE A 603 -0.14 8.99 22.39
N SER A 604 -0.60 9.83 23.32
CA SER A 604 0.24 10.41 24.38
C SER A 604 0.93 9.36 25.27
N THR A 605 0.39 8.14 25.36
CA THR A 605 1.01 7.01 26.10
C THR A 605 2.17 6.34 25.36
N VAL A 606 2.39 6.71 24.10
CA VAL A 606 3.48 6.21 23.24
C VAL A 606 4.48 7.31 22.97
N ILE A 607 4.01 8.53 22.63
CA ILE A 607 4.83 9.73 22.48
C ILE A 607 4.13 10.90 23.18
N PRO A 608 4.61 11.34 24.38
CA PRO A 608 4.04 12.46 25.11
C PRO A 608 4.49 13.80 24.49
N HIS A 609 3.87 14.21 23.39
CA HIS A 609 4.18 15.47 22.72
C HIS A 609 3.42 16.66 23.33
N PRO A 610 4.05 17.82 23.64
CA PRO A 610 3.37 18.90 24.37
C PRO A 610 2.25 19.65 23.60
N LEU A 611 2.11 19.47 22.28
CA LEU A 611 0.94 19.95 21.51
C LEU A 611 -0.22 18.93 21.47
N GLY A 612 -0.07 17.75 22.09
CA GLY A 612 -1.01 16.64 22.02
C GLY A 612 -0.88 15.72 20.80
N ASP A 613 -1.72 14.70 20.81
CA ASP A 613 -1.66 13.47 20.00
C ASP A 613 -1.57 13.69 18.48
N VAL A 614 -2.35 14.63 17.93
CA VAL A 614 -2.35 14.93 16.49
C VAL A 614 -0.95 15.38 16.03
N ALA A 615 -0.32 16.27 16.79
CA ALA A 615 0.98 16.81 16.44
C ALA A 615 2.11 15.78 16.63
N ALA A 616 1.99 14.91 17.65
CA ALA A 616 2.88 13.77 17.81
C ALA A 616 2.84 12.89 16.55
N LEU A 617 1.64 12.47 16.17
CA LEU A 617 1.37 11.62 15.01
C LEU A 617 1.85 12.25 13.70
N ALA A 618 1.55 13.53 13.48
CA ALA A 618 1.95 14.26 12.29
C ALA A 618 3.48 14.44 12.18
N LEU A 619 4.20 14.69 13.29
CA LEU A 619 5.66 14.82 13.26
C LEU A 619 6.38 13.48 13.07
N VAL A 620 5.83 12.38 13.59
CA VAL A 620 6.30 11.01 13.28
C VAL A 620 6.09 10.70 11.80
N GLU A 621 4.90 10.95 11.26
CA GLU A 621 4.57 10.76 9.84
C GLU A 621 5.49 11.59 8.93
N MET A 622 5.67 12.89 9.22
CA MET A 622 6.56 13.77 8.46
C MET A 622 8.03 13.35 8.55
N SER A 623 8.46 12.73 9.64
CA SER A 623 9.79 12.12 9.73
C SER A 623 9.86 10.88 8.84
N MET A 624 8.83 10.03 8.85
CA MET A 624 8.77 8.82 8.03
C MET A 624 8.71 9.09 6.52
N GLN A 625 8.14 10.21 6.09
CA GLN A 625 8.04 10.60 4.66
C GLN A 625 9.38 10.66 3.93
N PHE A 626 10.47 11.02 4.62
CA PHE A 626 11.81 11.06 4.01
C PHE A 626 12.27 9.69 3.52
N TYR A 627 11.91 8.63 4.24
CA TYR A 627 12.35 7.27 3.94
C TYR A 627 11.70 6.75 2.65
N TYR A 628 10.38 6.91 2.46
CA TYR A 628 9.69 6.45 1.22
C TYR A 628 9.96 7.30 -0.01
N ARG A 629 10.00 8.64 0.16
CA ARG A 629 10.10 9.55 -0.99
C ARG A 629 11.48 9.56 -1.62
N TYR A 630 12.53 9.31 -0.82
CA TYR A 630 13.90 9.59 -1.24
C TYR A 630 14.94 8.51 -0.96
N THR A 631 14.60 7.40 -0.29
CA THR A 631 15.47 6.21 -0.32
C THR A 631 15.23 5.47 -1.64
N PRO A 632 16.19 5.42 -2.58
CA PRO A 632 16.01 4.61 -3.77
C PRO A 632 16.05 3.12 -3.36
N PRO A 633 15.25 2.24 -4.00
CA PRO A 633 15.59 0.82 -4.02
C PRO A 633 17.02 0.68 -4.57
N GLN A 634 17.82 -0.20 -3.96
CA GLN A 634 19.28 -0.08 -3.98
C GLN A 634 19.88 -0.04 -5.40
N GLY A 635 20.77 0.93 -5.64
CA GLY A 635 21.57 1.04 -6.87
C GLY A 635 21.29 2.28 -7.73
N GLY A 636 20.16 2.96 -7.57
CA GLY A 636 19.83 4.18 -8.32
C GLY A 636 20.51 5.45 -7.80
N GLN A 637 20.88 6.37 -8.70
CA GLN A 637 21.19 7.76 -8.32
C GLN A 637 19.94 8.44 -7.71
N PRO A 638 20.11 9.43 -6.81
CA PRO A 638 18.99 10.13 -6.19
C PRO A 638 18.07 10.78 -7.24
N LEU A 639 16.78 10.50 -7.13
CA LEU A 639 15.75 11.01 -8.04
C LEU A 639 15.73 12.55 -8.02
N ARG A 640 15.72 13.18 -9.20
CA ARG A 640 15.53 14.63 -9.31
C ARG A 640 14.12 15.00 -8.82
N ALA A 641 14.04 16.05 -8.01
CA ALA A 641 12.86 16.43 -7.22
C ALA A 641 11.61 16.90 -8.01
N THR A 642 11.54 16.65 -9.32
CA THR A 642 10.44 17.05 -10.21
C THR A 642 9.64 15.88 -10.78
N GLN A 643 10.02 14.62 -10.51
CA GLN A 643 9.19 13.46 -10.86
C GLN A 643 8.21 13.13 -9.72
N VAL A 644 6.95 13.54 -9.89
CA VAL A 644 5.85 13.07 -9.05
C VAL A 644 5.68 11.57 -9.31
N ARG A 645 6.05 10.73 -8.34
CA ARG A 645 5.78 9.29 -8.38
C ARG A 645 4.24 9.09 -8.32
N PRO A 646 3.65 8.20 -9.14
CA PRO A 646 2.25 7.84 -8.98
C PRO A 646 1.99 7.30 -7.55
N PRO A 647 0.74 7.37 -7.06
CA PRO A 647 0.42 6.91 -5.70
C PRO A 647 0.89 5.46 -5.48
N PRO A 648 1.26 5.09 -4.24
CA PRO A 648 1.64 3.72 -3.94
C PRO A 648 0.53 2.77 -4.38
N ALA A 649 0.90 1.66 -5.01
CA ALA A 649 -0.05 0.66 -5.44
C ALA A 649 -0.89 0.23 -4.22
N PRO A 650 -2.21 -0.03 -4.38
CA PRO A 650 -2.99 -0.62 -3.29
C PRO A 650 -2.30 -1.90 -2.82
N ARG A 651 -2.39 -2.20 -1.51
CA ARG A 651 -1.93 -3.49 -0.97
C ARG A 651 -2.47 -4.59 -1.90
N PRO A 652 -1.63 -5.53 -2.37
CA PRO A 652 -2.09 -6.60 -3.24
C PRO A 652 -3.08 -7.48 -2.48
N SER A 653 -4.37 -7.19 -2.66
CA SER A 653 -5.45 -8.08 -2.29
C SER A 653 -5.27 -9.38 -3.06
N LEU A 654 -5.52 -10.52 -2.42
CA LEU A 654 -5.53 -11.80 -3.11
C LEU A 654 -6.60 -11.73 -4.22
N PRO A 655 -6.22 -11.87 -5.52
CA PRO A 655 -7.19 -11.82 -6.60
C PRO A 655 -8.20 -12.97 -6.44
N ASN A 656 -9.46 -12.70 -6.78
CA ASN A 656 -10.54 -13.66 -6.57
C ASN A 656 -10.28 -14.95 -7.36
N LEU A 657 -9.98 -16.04 -6.63
CA LEU A 657 -9.48 -17.28 -7.21
C LEU A 657 -10.50 -17.98 -8.12
N SER A 658 -11.81 -17.83 -7.87
CA SER A 658 -12.84 -18.38 -8.75
C SER A 658 -12.94 -17.60 -10.07
N GLN A 659 -12.79 -16.27 -10.02
CA GLN A 659 -12.71 -15.41 -11.22
C GLN A 659 -11.41 -15.68 -12.00
N ALA A 660 -10.30 -15.92 -11.31
CA ALA A 660 -8.99 -16.21 -11.89
C ALA A 660 -8.92 -17.58 -12.62
N LEU A 661 -9.75 -18.55 -12.23
CA LEU A 661 -9.77 -19.92 -12.75
C LEU A 661 -10.98 -20.26 -13.62
N GLY A 662 -12.12 -19.59 -13.40
CA GLY A 662 -13.41 -19.99 -13.96
C GLY A 662 -13.80 -21.41 -13.53
N PRO A 663 -14.10 -22.33 -14.47
CA PRO A 663 -14.49 -23.71 -14.16
C PRO A 663 -13.30 -24.66 -13.93
N TRP A 664 -12.05 -24.21 -14.10
CA TRP A 664 -10.88 -25.09 -14.10
C TRP A 664 -10.34 -25.35 -12.68
N PRO A 665 -10.12 -26.62 -12.27
CA PRO A 665 -9.43 -26.90 -11.02
C PRO A 665 -7.93 -26.61 -11.15
N LEU A 666 -7.36 -25.96 -10.13
CA LEU A 666 -5.93 -25.78 -9.95
C LEU A 666 -5.48 -26.47 -8.66
N VAL A 667 -4.33 -27.17 -8.74
CA VAL A 667 -3.66 -27.75 -7.58
C VAL A 667 -2.17 -27.38 -7.68
N LEU A 668 -1.63 -26.78 -6.63
CA LEU A 668 -0.22 -26.42 -6.50
C LEU A 668 0.38 -27.15 -5.30
N ASP A 669 1.51 -27.82 -5.47
CA ASP A 669 2.23 -28.52 -4.40
C ASP A 669 3.47 -27.70 -4.06
N LEU A 670 3.54 -27.19 -2.83
CA LEU A 670 4.63 -26.37 -2.32
C LEU A 670 5.71 -27.19 -1.58
N GLY A 671 5.51 -28.50 -1.40
CA GLY A 671 6.38 -29.30 -0.55
C GLY A 671 6.30 -28.86 0.92
N ALA A 672 7.38 -29.08 1.68
CA ALA A 672 7.44 -28.71 3.10
C ALA A 672 7.60 -27.19 3.28
N VAL A 673 6.78 -26.60 4.15
CA VAL A 673 6.65 -25.14 4.34
C VAL A 673 6.47 -24.84 5.83
N THR A 674 7.16 -23.84 6.35
CA THR A 674 6.83 -23.22 7.65
C THR A 674 6.22 -21.84 7.41
N LEU A 675 5.05 -21.60 8.00
CA LEU A 675 4.37 -20.31 8.03
C LEU A 675 4.52 -19.73 9.44
N GLU A 676 5.39 -18.74 9.63
CA GLU A 676 5.60 -18.12 10.95
C GLU A 676 4.41 -17.24 11.34
N ALA A 677 4.22 -17.04 12.64
CA ALA A 677 3.14 -16.28 13.25
C ALA A 677 3.06 -14.81 12.78
N GLY A 678 1.92 -14.18 13.06
CA GLY A 678 1.58 -12.82 12.67
C GLY A 678 0.56 -12.76 11.53
N SER A 679 0.22 -11.54 11.13
CA SER A 679 -0.64 -11.25 9.98
C SER A 679 0.20 -10.75 8.80
N GLY A 680 0.10 -11.41 7.65
CA GLY A 680 0.80 -10.93 6.46
C GLY A 680 0.68 -11.81 5.23
N LEU A 681 0.75 -11.13 4.08
CA LEU A 681 0.82 -11.75 2.75
C LEU A 681 2.25 -12.27 2.50
N ARG A 682 2.44 -13.58 2.60
CA ARG A 682 3.70 -14.28 2.33
C ARG A 682 3.73 -14.77 0.87
N ARG A 683 4.86 -14.58 0.16
CA ARG A 683 5.07 -15.09 -1.21
C ARG A 683 5.95 -16.33 -1.18
N LEU A 684 5.39 -17.51 -1.47
CA LEU A 684 6.11 -18.78 -1.52
C LEU A 684 6.38 -19.24 -2.94
N ARG A 685 7.57 -19.80 -3.18
CA ARG A 685 7.99 -20.32 -4.49
C ARG A 685 7.27 -21.65 -4.77
N VAL A 686 6.57 -21.79 -5.90
CA VAL A 686 6.02 -23.08 -6.37
C VAL A 686 7.04 -23.76 -7.28
N ASP A 687 7.25 -23.21 -8.47
CA ASP A 687 8.17 -23.74 -9.48
C ASP A 687 8.56 -22.68 -10.52
N GLU A 688 9.63 -22.94 -11.29
CA GLU A 688 9.93 -22.21 -12.55
C GLU A 688 9.86 -23.15 -13.76
N HIS A 689 9.25 -22.66 -14.84
CA HIS A 689 9.08 -23.35 -16.11
C HIS A 689 9.62 -22.49 -17.26
N PRO A 690 10.34 -23.06 -18.25
CA PRO A 690 10.67 -22.33 -19.47
C PRO A 690 9.39 -21.95 -20.24
N LEU A 691 9.37 -20.73 -20.78
CA LEU A 691 8.35 -20.26 -21.72
C LEU A 691 8.91 -20.36 -23.15
N PRO A 692 8.77 -21.51 -23.83
CA PRO A 692 9.31 -21.70 -25.18
C PRO A 692 8.60 -20.75 -26.16
N GLY A 693 9.37 -19.90 -26.83
CA GLY A 693 8.82 -18.81 -27.61
C GLY A 693 9.88 -17.89 -28.22
N SER A 694 9.44 -16.74 -28.71
CA SER A 694 10.32 -15.66 -29.19
C SER A 694 9.92 -14.32 -28.58
N ILE A 695 10.91 -13.48 -28.27
CA ILE A 695 10.69 -12.10 -27.81
C ILE A 695 10.85 -11.17 -29.01
N THR A 696 9.73 -10.70 -29.56
CA THR A 696 9.72 -9.64 -30.58
C THR A 696 9.85 -8.28 -29.89
N ARG A 697 10.25 -7.27 -30.66
CA ARG A 697 10.31 -5.87 -30.24
C ARG A 697 9.31 -5.12 -31.13
N VAL A 698 8.31 -4.44 -30.56
CA VAL A 698 7.17 -3.87 -31.30
C VAL A 698 7.00 -2.40 -30.94
N THR A 699 6.60 -1.55 -31.88
CA THR A 699 6.30 -0.12 -31.63
C THR A 699 5.13 0.39 -32.47
N VAL A 700 4.44 1.43 -31.98
CA VAL A 700 3.35 2.12 -32.68
C VAL A 700 3.63 3.63 -32.66
N PRO A 701 4.60 4.15 -33.44
CA PRO A 701 5.19 5.47 -33.15
C PRO A 701 4.25 6.66 -33.41
N ALA A 702 3.12 6.44 -34.08
CA ALA A 702 2.02 7.40 -34.20
C ALA A 702 1.25 7.61 -32.88
N VAL A 703 1.28 6.63 -31.97
CA VAL A 703 0.64 6.67 -30.64
C VAL A 703 1.69 6.91 -29.55
N ASN A 704 2.79 6.15 -29.58
CA ASN A 704 3.91 6.29 -28.64
C ASN A 704 5.20 5.70 -29.27
N PRO A 705 6.32 6.46 -29.35
CA PRO A 705 7.58 6.02 -29.96
C PRO A 705 8.44 5.08 -29.10
N GLY A 706 7.94 4.62 -27.95
CA GLY A 706 8.58 3.53 -27.21
C GLY A 706 8.65 2.22 -28.03
N VAL A 707 9.51 1.30 -27.60
CA VAL A 707 9.57 -0.07 -28.15
C VAL A 707 9.26 -1.04 -27.02
N TRP A 708 8.28 -1.90 -27.19
CA TRP A 708 7.88 -2.89 -26.19
C TRP A 708 8.38 -4.27 -26.56
N ARG A 709 8.85 -5.02 -25.55
CA ARG A 709 9.19 -6.44 -25.70
C ARG A 709 7.90 -7.23 -25.64
N VAL A 710 7.69 -8.16 -26.56
CA VAL A 710 6.50 -9.02 -26.62
C VAL A 710 6.93 -10.47 -26.73
N LEU A 711 6.60 -11.29 -25.73
CA LEU A 711 6.85 -12.73 -25.76
C LEU A 711 5.68 -13.44 -26.45
N HIS A 712 5.98 -14.13 -27.54
CA HIS A 712 5.09 -15.05 -28.22
C HIS A 712 5.45 -16.48 -27.79
N THR A 713 4.62 -17.09 -26.95
CA THR A 713 4.87 -18.39 -26.33
C THR A 713 3.59 -19.23 -26.28
N ARG A 714 3.59 -20.31 -25.50
CA ARG A 714 2.43 -21.16 -25.16
C ARG A 714 2.44 -21.41 -23.67
N ASN A 715 1.30 -21.73 -23.07
CA ASN A 715 1.28 -22.24 -21.69
C ASN A 715 2.10 -23.56 -21.63
N PRO A 716 3.23 -23.61 -20.88
CA PRO A 716 4.10 -24.79 -20.83
C PRO A 716 3.60 -25.84 -19.82
N LEU A 717 2.61 -25.50 -18.99
CA LEU A 717 2.14 -26.30 -17.88
C LEU A 717 1.21 -27.42 -18.38
N PRO A 718 1.18 -28.58 -17.68
CA PRO A 718 0.16 -29.61 -17.90
C PRO A 718 -1.22 -29.20 -17.33
N THR A 719 -1.31 -28.08 -16.62
CA THR A 719 -2.55 -27.52 -16.04
C THR A 719 -2.87 -26.15 -16.63
N VAL A 720 -4.07 -25.64 -16.36
CA VAL A 720 -4.43 -24.27 -16.73
C VAL A 720 -3.46 -23.26 -16.07
N LEU A 721 -3.08 -22.23 -16.82
CA LEU A 721 -2.47 -21.02 -16.29
C LEU A 721 -3.61 -20.07 -15.90
N ALA A 722 -3.75 -19.79 -14.60
CA ALA A 722 -4.81 -18.92 -14.09
C ALA A 722 -4.60 -17.47 -14.56
N ALA A 723 -5.68 -16.71 -14.71
CA ALA A 723 -5.58 -15.29 -14.93
C ALA A 723 -5.03 -14.60 -13.67
N GLY A 724 -4.09 -13.67 -13.82
CA GLY A 724 -3.45 -13.01 -12.70
C GLY A 724 -2.35 -12.05 -13.11
N GLN A 725 -1.93 -11.17 -12.21
CA GLN A 725 -0.85 -10.23 -12.48
C GLN A 725 0.50 -10.95 -12.43
N ALA A 726 1.34 -10.71 -13.44
CA ALA A 726 2.72 -11.16 -13.50
C ALA A 726 3.69 -9.98 -13.37
N GLU A 727 4.62 -10.06 -12.43
CA GLU A 727 5.78 -9.15 -12.33
C GLU A 727 6.73 -9.41 -13.52
N VAL A 728 7.22 -8.39 -14.20
CA VAL A 728 8.17 -8.58 -15.32
C VAL A 728 9.57 -8.19 -14.84
N VAL A 729 10.49 -9.14 -14.89
CA VAL A 729 11.88 -8.99 -14.43
C VAL A 729 12.81 -9.26 -15.63
N VAL A 730 13.62 -8.28 -16.01
CA VAL A 730 14.61 -8.40 -17.10
C VAL A 730 16.00 -8.25 -16.52
N ASP A 731 16.89 -9.22 -16.77
CA ASP A 731 18.28 -9.23 -16.30
C ASP A 731 18.37 -8.90 -14.79
N ALA A 732 17.57 -9.62 -13.99
CA ALA A 732 17.33 -9.45 -12.55
C ALA A 732 16.68 -8.13 -12.07
N LEU A 733 16.39 -7.16 -12.95
CA LEU A 733 15.72 -5.90 -12.59
C LEU A 733 14.19 -5.99 -12.81
N PRO A 734 13.35 -5.65 -11.81
CA PRO A 734 11.90 -5.55 -12.01
C PRO A 734 11.57 -4.28 -12.81
N ILE A 735 10.99 -4.47 -14.01
CA ILE A 735 10.70 -3.38 -14.96
C ILE A 735 9.22 -3.03 -15.07
N GLY A 736 8.33 -3.79 -14.42
CA GLY A 736 6.89 -3.53 -14.41
C GLY A 736 6.06 -4.76 -14.09
N SER A 737 4.82 -4.77 -14.56
CA SER A 737 3.92 -5.93 -14.50
C SER A 737 3.07 -6.03 -15.75
N THR A 738 2.52 -7.21 -15.99
CA THR A 738 1.67 -7.55 -17.14
C THR A 738 0.53 -8.48 -16.68
N GLN A 739 -0.58 -8.49 -17.41
CA GLN A 739 -1.73 -9.32 -17.04
C GLN A 739 -1.68 -10.67 -17.77
N LEU A 740 -1.61 -11.76 -17.02
CA LEU A 740 -1.85 -13.10 -17.59
C LEU A 740 -3.36 -13.28 -17.81
N PRO A 741 -3.79 -13.72 -19.00
CA PRO A 741 -5.12 -14.27 -19.21
C PRO A 741 -5.19 -15.72 -18.71
N LEU A 742 -6.41 -16.26 -18.61
CA LEU A 742 -6.66 -17.69 -18.34
C LEU A 742 -6.30 -18.50 -19.59
N VAL A 743 -5.27 -19.35 -19.53
CA VAL A 743 -4.76 -20.10 -20.71
C VAL A 743 -4.69 -21.61 -20.44
N PRO A 744 -5.46 -22.44 -21.17
CA PRO A 744 -5.36 -23.91 -21.08
C PRO A 744 -3.97 -24.46 -21.48
N PRO A 745 -3.62 -25.70 -21.11
CA PRO A 745 -2.35 -26.34 -21.48
C PRO A 745 -2.01 -26.23 -22.97
N GLY A 746 -0.78 -25.86 -23.30
CA GLY A 746 -0.27 -25.78 -24.67
C GLY A 746 -0.89 -24.70 -25.58
N GLN A 747 -1.88 -23.95 -25.13
CA GLN A 747 -2.50 -22.89 -25.94
C GLN A 747 -1.56 -21.68 -26.10
N PRO A 748 -1.65 -20.93 -27.23
CA PRO A 748 -0.86 -19.73 -27.46
C PRO A 748 -1.03 -18.68 -26.37
N LEU A 749 0.06 -17.99 -26.05
CA LEU A 749 0.12 -16.95 -25.04
C LEU A 749 1.01 -15.81 -25.56
N ARG A 750 0.47 -14.59 -25.55
CA ARG A 750 1.19 -13.36 -25.90
C ARG A 750 1.30 -12.51 -24.64
N LEU A 751 2.51 -12.12 -24.26
CA LEU A 751 2.78 -11.34 -23.05
C LEU A 751 3.55 -10.06 -23.40
N ASP A 752 3.04 -8.91 -23.00
CA ASP A 752 3.77 -7.64 -23.07
C ASP A 752 4.75 -7.56 -21.89
N LEU A 753 6.04 -7.41 -22.19
CA LEU A 753 7.15 -7.50 -21.24
C LEU A 753 7.81 -6.13 -20.99
N GLY A 754 6.99 -5.07 -20.93
CA GLY A 754 7.46 -3.70 -20.72
C GLY A 754 8.29 -3.13 -21.88
N ARG A 755 8.90 -1.98 -21.64
CA ARG A 755 9.65 -1.19 -22.64
C ARG A 755 11.13 -1.61 -22.71
N ASP A 756 11.69 -1.60 -23.93
CA ASP A 756 13.12 -1.75 -24.19
C ASP A 756 13.76 -0.39 -24.42
N GLU A 757 14.20 0.25 -23.32
CA GLU A 757 14.86 1.57 -23.32
C GLU A 757 16.20 1.61 -24.10
N ARG A 758 16.68 0.46 -24.59
CA ARG A 758 17.81 0.39 -25.53
C ARG A 758 17.47 0.90 -26.94
N PHE A 759 16.18 1.06 -27.25
CA PHE A 759 15.71 1.52 -28.55
C PHE A 759 15.07 2.91 -28.48
N HIS A 760 15.33 3.71 -29.52
CA HIS A 760 14.67 4.99 -29.74
C HIS A 760 14.16 5.08 -31.19
N VAL A 761 12.86 5.34 -31.34
CA VAL A 761 12.20 5.41 -32.65
C VAL A 761 11.76 6.84 -32.92
N GLN A 762 12.16 7.38 -34.07
CA GLN A 762 11.72 8.67 -34.58
C GLN A 762 10.80 8.43 -35.77
N ARG A 763 9.68 9.16 -35.82
CA ARG A 763 8.71 9.12 -36.93
C ARG A 763 8.55 10.52 -37.50
N SER A 764 8.96 10.72 -38.74
CA SER A 764 8.70 11.94 -39.50
C SER A 764 7.64 11.68 -40.56
N VAL A 765 6.87 12.72 -40.90
CA VAL A 765 5.85 12.68 -41.95
C VAL A 765 6.05 13.88 -42.87
N SER A 766 6.25 13.63 -44.16
CA SER A 766 6.14 14.64 -45.21
C SER A 766 4.93 14.36 -46.10
N ARG A 767 4.42 15.42 -46.73
CA ARG A 767 3.23 15.35 -47.59
C ARG A 767 3.42 16.26 -48.79
N GLU A 768 3.02 15.79 -49.96
CA GLU A 768 2.94 16.57 -51.19
C GLU A 768 1.53 16.49 -51.75
N GLU A 769 0.94 17.64 -52.10
CA GLU A 769 -0.32 17.70 -52.85
C GLU A 769 -0.02 18.08 -54.31
N ARG A 770 -0.61 17.33 -55.25
CA ARG A 770 -0.52 17.58 -56.69
C ARG A 770 -1.92 17.47 -57.30
N GLU A 771 -2.37 18.47 -58.06
CA GLU A 771 -3.63 18.39 -58.79
C GLU A 771 -3.37 18.00 -60.26
N ILE A 772 -4.01 16.92 -60.72
CA ILE A 772 -3.81 16.33 -62.04
C ILE A 772 -5.19 16.03 -62.64
N GLY A 773 -5.61 16.82 -63.63
CA GLY A 773 -6.85 16.58 -64.38
C GLY A 773 -8.13 16.62 -63.53
N GLY A 774 -8.24 17.56 -62.60
CA GLY A 774 -9.41 17.70 -61.71
C GLY A 774 -9.48 16.67 -60.57
N ARG A 775 -8.44 15.84 -60.41
CA ARG A 775 -8.23 15.00 -59.23
C ARG A 775 -7.04 15.50 -58.43
N ARG A 776 -7.16 15.46 -57.11
CA ARG A 776 -6.06 15.71 -56.18
C ARG A 776 -5.40 14.39 -55.81
N VAL A 777 -4.08 14.45 -55.72
CA VAL A 777 -3.20 13.36 -55.30
C VAL A 777 -2.39 13.88 -54.12
N HIS A 778 -2.67 13.35 -52.94
CA HIS A 778 -1.84 13.58 -51.76
C HIS A 778 -0.89 12.39 -51.62
N THR A 779 0.40 12.62 -51.91
CA THR A 779 1.45 11.66 -51.59
C THR A 779 1.88 11.90 -50.15
N VAL A 780 1.74 10.89 -49.29
CA VAL A 780 2.21 10.92 -47.91
C VAL A 780 3.41 10.00 -47.79
N THR A 781 4.50 10.52 -47.21
CA THR A 781 5.72 9.75 -46.93
C THR A 781 5.95 9.78 -45.42
N ILE A 782 6.00 8.62 -44.79
CA ILE A 782 6.28 8.43 -43.37
C ILE A 782 7.62 7.71 -43.26
N THR A 783 8.61 8.35 -42.66
CA THR A 783 9.93 7.74 -42.44
C THR A 783 10.14 7.45 -40.97
N PHE A 784 10.60 6.24 -40.69
CA PHE A 784 10.96 5.78 -39.36
C PHE A 784 12.47 5.64 -39.27
N THR A 785 13.07 6.20 -38.23
CA THR A 785 14.47 5.97 -37.86
C THR A 785 14.48 5.21 -36.55
N VAL A 786 15.02 4.00 -36.54
CA VAL A 786 15.16 3.15 -35.36
C VAL A 786 16.63 3.13 -34.96
N HIS A 787 16.93 3.64 -33.77
CA HIS A 787 18.22 3.45 -33.11
C HIS A 787 18.11 2.30 -32.11
N GLY A 788 19.14 1.46 -32.01
CA GLY A 788 19.18 0.34 -31.06
C GLY A 788 20.30 -0.66 -31.35
N PRO A 789 20.40 -1.74 -30.56
CA PRO A 789 21.42 -2.79 -30.75
C PRO A 789 21.33 -3.48 -32.12
N ASP A 790 22.49 -3.77 -32.71
CA ASP A 790 22.60 -4.42 -34.02
C ASP A 790 21.96 -5.82 -34.06
N GLY A 791 21.34 -6.14 -35.19
CA GLY A 791 20.78 -7.46 -35.45
C GLY A 791 19.43 -7.76 -34.76
N VAL A 792 18.96 -6.89 -33.85
CA VAL A 792 17.69 -7.03 -33.14
C VAL A 792 16.59 -6.21 -33.83
N ALA A 793 15.81 -6.88 -34.68
CA ALA A 793 14.72 -6.26 -35.42
C ALA A 793 13.57 -5.73 -34.55
N VAL A 794 13.04 -4.57 -34.93
CA VAL A 794 11.85 -3.92 -34.37
C VAL A 794 10.72 -3.94 -35.40
N GLU A 795 9.57 -4.48 -35.02
CA GLU A 795 8.33 -4.39 -35.77
C GLU A 795 7.67 -3.02 -35.53
N VAL A 796 7.73 -2.15 -36.54
CA VAL A 796 7.00 -0.88 -36.57
C VAL A 796 5.60 -1.11 -37.12
N GLN A 797 4.59 -0.75 -36.34
CA GLN A 797 3.19 -0.74 -36.76
C GLN A 797 2.71 0.69 -37.03
N GLU A 798 2.11 0.92 -38.20
CA GLU A 798 1.53 2.20 -38.62
C GLU A 798 0.14 1.95 -39.19
N ALA A 799 -0.83 2.82 -38.94
CA ALA A 799 -2.20 2.63 -39.45
C ALA A 799 -2.28 2.82 -40.98
N LEU A 800 -3.05 1.98 -41.67
CA LEU A 800 -3.52 2.28 -43.02
C LEU A 800 -4.58 3.40 -42.92
N PRO A 801 -4.49 4.45 -43.75
CA PRO A 801 -5.55 5.45 -43.83
C PRO A 801 -6.80 4.80 -44.45
N ARG A 802 -7.87 4.66 -43.66
CA ARG A 802 -9.15 4.14 -44.14
C ARG A 802 -9.88 5.23 -44.96
N PRO A 803 -10.18 5.00 -46.25
CA PRO A 803 -10.89 5.99 -47.06
C PRO A 803 -12.33 6.17 -46.57
N ALA A 804 -12.72 7.41 -46.26
CA ALA A 804 -14.06 7.74 -45.77
C ALA A 804 -15.16 7.74 -46.87
N SER A 805 -14.78 7.53 -48.13
CA SER A 805 -15.67 7.44 -49.30
C SER A 805 -15.02 6.55 -50.37
N PRO A 806 -15.78 5.75 -51.13
CA PRO A 806 -15.26 4.95 -52.24
C PRO A 806 -14.71 5.79 -53.41
N GLU A 807 -14.94 7.10 -53.43
CA GLU A 807 -14.30 8.02 -54.37
C GLU A 807 -12.84 8.34 -54.04
N ILE A 808 -12.42 8.10 -52.78
CA ILE A 808 -11.05 8.28 -52.32
C ILE A 808 -10.32 6.94 -52.49
N ARG A 809 -9.41 6.87 -53.46
CA ARG A 809 -8.58 5.67 -53.67
C ARG A 809 -7.24 5.81 -52.96
N LEU A 810 -6.98 4.90 -52.01
CA LEU A 810 -5.64 4.65 -51.49
C LEU A 810 -4.84 3.83 -52.51
N ARG A 811 -3.55 4.10 -52.63
CA ARG A 811 -2.59 3.30 -53.41
C ARG A 811 -1.26 3.26 -52.68
N SER A 812 -0.72 2.05 -52.45
CA SER A 812 0.64 1.92 -51.93
C SER A 812 1.69 2.27 -52.99
N ILE A 813 2.78 2.90 -52.58
CA ILE A 813 4.01 3.04 -53.36
C ILE A 813 5.13 2.25 -52.69
N GLU A 814 5.35 2.44 -51.39
CA GLU A 814 6.37 1.78 -50.60
C GLU A 814 5.81 1.39 -49.22
N PRO A 815 5.96 0.13 -48.77
CA PRO A 815 6.23 -1.05 -49.57
C PRO A 815 5.09 -1.31 -50.56
N ALA A 816 5.40 -1.49 -51.85
CA ALA A 816 4.40 -1.67 -52.90
C ALA A 816 3.48 -2.88 -52.62
N TRP A 817 2.18 -2.61 -52.45
CA TRP A 817 1.12 -3.63 -52.32
C TRP A 817 0.22 -3.55 -53.55
N ASN A 818 -0.23 -4.70 -54.06
CA ASN A 818 -1.29 -4.76 -55.07
C ASN A 818 -2.66 -4.53 -54.44
N ASP A 819 -3.63 -4.13 -55.26
CA ASP A 819 -4.99 -3.79 -54.85
C ASP A 819 -5.63 -4.91 -54.01
N ASP A 820 -5.53 -6.19 -54.41
CA ASP A 820 -6.07 -7.34 -53.64
C ASP A 820 -5.51 -7.45 -52.21
N ARG A 821 -4.24 -7.09 -52.00
CA ARG A 821 -3.60 -7.11 -50.66
C ARG A 821 -4.01 -5.89 -49.86
N LEU A 822 -4.09 -4.73 -50.53
CA LEU A 822 -4.46 -3.46 -49.91
C LEU A 822 -5.91 -3.47 -49.43
N ASP A 823 -6.83 -3.93 -50.27
CA ASP A 823 -8.24 -4.09 -49.93
C ASP A 823 -8.41 -5.11 -48.80
N ARG A 824 -7.71 -6.26 -48.85
CA ARG A 824 -7.77 -7.24 -47.76
C ARG A 824 -7.29 -6.65 -46.43
N ALA A 825 -6.16 -5.94 -46.42
CA ALA A 825 -5.65 -5.29 -45.21
C ALA A 825 -6.63 -4.23 -44.67
N LEU A 826 -7.25 -3.41 -45.52
CA LEU A 826 -8.23 -2.42 -45.08
C LEU A 826 -9.44 -3.04 -44.35
N HIS A 827 -9.85 -4.26 -44.73
CA HIS A 827 -10.94 -5.03 -44.12
C HIS A 827 -10.50 -5.84 -42.90
N GLU A 828 -9.42 -6.63 -42.99
CA GLU A 828 -8.99 -7.59 -41.96
C GLU A 828 -8.16 -6.93 -40.84
N ASP A 829 -7.08 -6.23 -41.19
CA ASP A 829 -6.16 -5.57 -40.25
C ASP A 829 -5.49 -4.35 -40.91
N PRO A 830 -5.99 -3.12 -40.66
CA PRO A 830 -5.58 -1.92 -41.36
C PRO A 830 -4.25 -1.37 -40.81
N ARG A 831 -3.19 -2.18 -40.85
CA ARG A 831 -1.84 -1.80 -40.39
C ARG A 831 -0.74 -2.18 -41.38
N TRP A 832 0.20 -1.27 -41.56
CA TRP A 832 1.51 -1.55 -42.12
C TRP A 832 2.36 -2.19 -41.02
N LEU A 833 3.06 -3.28 -41.36
CA LEU A 833 4.03 -3.93 -40.48
C LEU A 833 5.40 -3.88 -41.18
N LEU A 834 6.35 -3.15 -40.61
CA LEU A 834 7.73 -3.07 -41.09
C LEU A 834 8.67 -3.71 -40.06
N ASN A 835 9.50 -4.65 -40.48
CA ASN A 835 10.58 -5.17 -39.63
C ASN A 835 11.86 -4.40 -39.94
N ILE A 836 12.23 -3.47 -39.05
CA ILE A 836 13.42 -2.62 -39.18
C ILE A 836 14.52 -3.19 -38.29
N ASN A 837 15.66 -3.57 -38.87
CA ASN A 837 16.79 -4.12 -38.11
C ASN A 837 17.98 -3.13 -38.11
N PRO A 838 18.36 -2.57 -36.96
CA PRO A 838 19.54 -1.69 -36.87
C PRO A 838 20.82 -2.37 -37.36
N SER A 839 21.62 -1.60 -38.09
CA SER A 839 22.96 -1.98 -38.57
C SER A 839 23.89 -0.79 -38.40
N ASP A 840 24.99 -0.97 -37.67
CA ASP A 840 25.82 0.12 -37.13
C ASP A 840 25.02 1.04 -36.18
N GLY A 841 24.12 0.44 -35.38
CA GLY A 841 23.33 1.10 -34.33
C GLY A 841 22.10 1.88 -34.79
N VAL A 842 21.83 1.94 -36.10
CA VAL A 842 20.68 2.65 -36.68
C VAL A 842 20.14 1.94 -37.92
N ALA A 843 18.85 2.07 -38.19
CA ALA A 843 18.26 1.75 -39.50
C ALA A 843 17.07 2.67 -39.80
N THR A 844 16.74 2.80 -41.08
CA THR A 844 15.57 3.56 -41.55
C THR A 844 14.66 2.70 -42.43
N ALA A 845 13.37 3.01 -42.42
CA ALA A 845 12.41 2.50 -43.38
C ALA A 845 11.32 3.55 -43.68
N THR A 846 10.69 3.42 -44.83
CA THR A 846 9.70 4.39 -45.33
C THR A 846 8.39 3.68 -45.68
N ILE A 847 7.27 4.34 -45.37
CA ILE A 847 5.97 4.06 -45.97
C ILE A 847 5.64 5.24 -46.88
N GLN A 848 5.32 4.99 -48.13
CA GLN A 848 4.82 5.98 -49.05
C GLN A 848 3.52 5.50 -49.70
N TYR A 849 2.48 6.34 -49.67
CA TYR A 849 1.20 6.06 -50.31
C TYR A 849 0.60 7.32 -50.96
N GLU A 850 -0.26 7.11 -51.95
CA GLU A 850 -1.09 8.15 -52.57
C GLU A 850 -2.55 8.02 -52.08
N LEU A 851 -3.16 9.12 -51.70
CA LEU A 851 -4.62 9.28 -51.63
C LEU A 851 -5.07 10.08 -52.86
N ARG A 852 -5.90 9.47 -53.71
CA ARG A 852 -6.41 10.06 -54.96
C ARG A 852 -7.92 10.30 -54.85
N HIS A 853 -8.38 11.54 -55.02
CA HIS A 853 -9.81 11.89 -54.93
C HIS A 853 -10.21 13.04 -55.87
N PRO A 854 -11.51 13.27 -56.14
CA PRO A 854 -11.99 14.45 -56.85
C PRO A 854 -11.62 15.76 -56.13
N ALA A 855 -11.28 16.81 -56.87
CA ALA A 855 -10.86 18.10 -56.30
C ALA A 855 -11.97 18.85 -55.53
N HIS A 856 -13.23 18.41 -55.62
CA HIS A 856 -14.34 18.98 -54.84
C HIS A 856 -14.42 18.40 -53.41
N LEU A 857 -13.83 17.23 -53.14
CA LEU A 857 -13.70 16.69 -51.79
C LEU A 857 -12.49 17.32 -51.09
N ARG A 858 -12.67 17.76 -49.85
CA ARG A 858 -11.57 18.17 -48.96
C ARG A 858 -11.32 17.06 -47.95
N LEU A 859 -10.07 16.63 -47.82
CA LEU A 859 -9.65 15.79 -46.70
C LEU A 859 -9.57 16.67 -45.45
N HIS A 860 -10.32 16.31 -44.41
CA HIS A 860 -10.23 16.96 -43.09
C HIS A 860 -9.23 16.18 -42.22
N GLU A 861 -8.31 16.91 -41.58
CA GLU A 861 -7.13 16.33 -40.89
C GLU A 861 -7.40 15.70 -39.51
N ASN A 862 -8.67 15.41 -39.17
CA ASN A 862 -9.01 14.92 -37.83
C ASN A 862 -8.50 13.48 -37.61
N GLY A 863 -7.26 13.38 -37.13
CA GLY A 863 -6.74 12.19 -36.47
C GLY A 863 -7.58 11.85 -35.23
N ALA A 864 -7.60 10.57 -34.87
CA ALA A 864 -8.47 10.07 -33.81
C ALA A 864 -8.01 10.57 -32.42
N THR A 865 -8.85 11.40 -31.79
CA THR A 865 -9.23 11.21 -30.39
C THR A 865 -10.58 10.46 -30.33
N PRO A 866 -10.85 9.70 -29.25
CA PRO A 866 -11.94 8.72 -29.20
C PRO A 866 -13.35 9.33 -29.21
#